data_AF-A0A8J2M850-F1
#
_entry.id   AF-A0A8J2M850-F1
#
_cell.length_a   1.000
_cell.length_b   1.000
_cell.length_c   1.000
_cell.angle_alpha   90.00
_cell.angle_beta   90.00
_cell.angle_gamma   90.00
#
_symmetry.space_group_name_H-M   'P 1'
#
loop_
_entity.id
_entity.type
_entity.pdbx_description
1 polymer ?
#
loop_
_entity_poly.entity_id
_entity_poly.type
_entity_poly.pdbx_seq_one_letter_code
_entity_poly.pdbx_strand_id
1 'polypeptide(L)'
;MLCTYKPRIRKGSVSNKAVTLNVDPKLIRNIGIIAHIDAGKTTVTERLLYLAGATKFLGNVDSGNTVTDFMELERERGITIQSAAVTLFWKKHRINLIDTPGHVDFTLEVERCLRVLDGAVTVLDASAGVQAQTITVWRQAKKFSVPSIFFLNKMDKQTADFCRSVDSITERLGLKNSINVCIPIARKDKHFVAVADVVNKSCLNFDMGDEARWTDLKEDCFQKHDFEIPKNNYYDGISMFRFEQMMAGREEMFSKLADLDDHFADIFLQSSSEDDALNAEALNAMRRLTLTQRVVPVVCGSALRCAQSVSPILDLVISCLPCPTEKNGLVNKVFGNDLSALVFKIGHDKSLGQLTYVRVYTGEIKNMDSLYNVNKSTIENKFSVHIPHSDQLQLTSSVKAGNIAVLTGMKSTTTGDTLVASKRTAEIANERHQKLTTEDFNEVYNLFFQTSTGHLGHSVGSVKSILLSGIDAPDPVYFCTIEAPSETSNVKFEKVRSLNGYLFITALQELAIEDPSLQIRYDNELGQTVIGAMGELHIEVIRDRLRRDYGLNVFVGSLQVAYREVIENEVTNTTILNSAFGDSEMKHECRITFTLKPSKDSGKFKQVVVLLDNNNEYAGVGIHENWLNAINEGCNNALCTGPLAGFTVYDIDVILIDFVASGKRLNPAVISAAASKCVAEALQKAGTHLLEPIMNAEVFTTSKRHADMTLKEVYKRKGIVSESGIECIGDTYVVRCIMPLAELQGFSKNIRIITSGHADIHLEVGGYQDISEEKQKEIANFTRNGSR
;
A
#
# COMPACT_ATOMS: atom_id res chain seq x y z
N MET A 1 -39.81 -15.12 -15.06
CA MET A 1 -40.93 -15.20 -14.08
C MET A 1 -40.75 -14.11 -13.03
N LEU A 2 -41.40 -12.98 -13.26
CA LEU A 2 -41.48 -11.86 -12.33
C LEU A 2 -42.54 -12.21 -11.27
N CYS A 3 -42.20 -12.13 -9.99
CA CYS A 3 -43.16 -12.32 -8.91
C CYS A 3 -43.13 -11.07 -8.02
N THR A 4 -44.13 -10.21 -8.22
CA THR A 4 -44.45 -9.03 -7.42
C THR A 4 -44.89 -9.46 -6.02
N TYR A 5 -44.14 -9.09 -4.98
CA TYR A 5 -44.56 -9.28 -3.59
C TYR A 5 -44.43 -7.96 -2.82
N LYS A 6 -45.58 -7.35 -2.51
CA LYS A 6 -45.66 -6.24 -1.55
C LYS A 6 -45.35 -6.77 -0.14
N PRO A 7 -44.35 -6.25 0.59
CA PRO A 7 -44.10 -6.70 1.96
C PRO A 7 -45.15 -6.11 2.90
N ARG A 8 -46.00 -6.97 3.47
CA ARG A 8 -46.74 -6.65 4.70
C ARG A 8 -45.74 -6.62 5.85
N ILE A 9 -45.55 -5.46 6.47
CA ILE A 9 -44.80 -5.32 7.72
C ILE A 9 -45.57 -6.05 8.82
N ARG A 10 -45.12 -7.26 9.19
CA ARG A 10 -45.49 -7.90 10.45
C ARG A 10 -44.33 -7.71 11.42
N LYS A 11 -44.58 -6.95 12.50
CA LYS A 11 -43.74 -6.95 13.71
C LYS A 11 -43.77 -8.38 14.28
N GLY A 12 -42.66 -9.09 14.21
CA GLY A 12 -42.49 -10.43 14.75
C GLY A 12 -41.02 -10.67 15.10
N SER A 13 -40.79 -11.19 16.31
CA SER A 13 -39.49 -11.52 16.88
C SER A 13 -38.63 -12.37 15.94
N VAL A 14 -37.42 -11.88 15.62
CA VAL A 14 -36.45 -12.61 14.81
C VAL A 14 -35.88 -13.77 15.63
N SER A 15 -36.30 -14.99 15.30
CA SER A 15 -35.64 -16.22 15.75
C SER A 15 -34.22 -16.28 15.17
N ASN A 16 -33.23 -16.65 15.99
CA ASN A 16 -31.86 -17.03 15.59
C ASN A 16 -31.88 -18.20 14.58
N LYS A 17 -32.25 -17.96 13.32
CA LYS A 17 -31.98 -18.88 12.23
C LYS A 17 -30.55 -18.61 11.78
N ALA A 18 -29.70 -19.63 11.87
CA ALA A 18 -28.36 -19.62 11.30
C ALA A 18 -28.45 -19.09 9.86
N VAL A 19 -27.84 -17.93 9.63
CA VAL A 19 -27.85 -17.28 8.31
C VAL A 19 -27.14 -18.24 7.35
N THR A 20 -27.85 -18.73 6.33
CA THR A 20 -27.24 -19.61 5.33
C THR A 20 -26.19 -18.80 4.56
N LEU A 21 -24.92 -19.02 4.88
CA LEU A 21 -23.78 -18.24 4.37
C LEU A 21 -23.56 -18.42 2.85
N ASN A 22 -24.13 -19.47 2.26
CA ASN A 22 -24.01 -19.77 0.82
C ASN A 22 -25.25 -19.28 0.06
N VAL A 23 -25.11 -18.13 -0.59
CA VAL A 23 -26.03 -17.64 -1.63
C VAL A 23 -25.46 -17.96 -3.01
N ASP A 24 -26.31 -17.93 -4.05
CA ASP A 24 -25.87 -18.04 -5.44
C ASP A 24 -24.78 -16.97 -5.72
N PRO A 25 -23.65 -17.31 -6.37
CA PRO A 25 -22.61 -16.35 -6.74
C PRO A 25 -23.13 -15.09 -7.45
N LYS A 26 -24.21 -15.18 -8.23
CA LYS A 26 -24.85 -14.02 -8.88
C LYS A 26 -25.46 -13.02 -7.90
N LEU A 27 -25.77 -13.46 -6.69
CA LEU A 27 -26.32 -12.66 -5.59
C LEU A 27 -25.23 -12.14 -4.64
N ILE A 28 -23.95 -12.36 -4.95
CA ILE A 28 -22.84 -11.81 -4.18
C ILE A 28 -22.38 -10.48 -4.80
N ARG A 29 -22.05 -9.51 -3.95
CA ARG A 29 -21.33 -8.29 -4.32
C ARG A 29 -20.12 -8.16 -3.39
N ASN A 30 -18.93 -7.96 -3.97
CA ASN A 30 -17.73 -7.66 -3.18
C ASN A 30 -17.37 -6.21 -3.48
N ILE A 31 -17.55 -5.35 -2.48
CA ILE A 31 -17.40 -3.90 -2.65
C ILE A 31 -16.37 -3.33 -1.67
N GLY A 32 -15.64 -2.31 -2.12
CA GLY A 32 -14.83 -1.47 -1.25
C GLY A 32 -15.43 -0.08 -1.10
N ILE A 33 -15.14 0.60 0.01
CA ILE A 33 -15.43 2.03 0.14
C ILE A 33 -14.13 2.81 0.00
N ILE A 34 -14.10 3.73 -0.95
CA ILE A 34 -12.96 4.58 -1.29
C ILE A 34 -13.31 6.02 -0.96
N ALA A 35 -12.42 6.76 -0.30
CA ALA A 35 -12.66 8.18 -0.03
C ALA A 35 -11.37 8.96 0.24
N HIS A 36 -11.43 10.28 0.16
CA HIS A 36 -10.41 11.14 0.77
C HIS A 36 -10.52 11.10 2.31
N ILE A 37 -9.45 11.52 2.99
CA ILE A 37 -9.41 11.67 4.45
C ILE A 37 -10.56 12.59 4.88
N ASP A 38 -11.24 12.25 5.97
CA ASP A 38 -12.41 12.97 6.48
C ASP A 38 -13.61 13.07 5.54
N ALA A 39 -13.68 12.42 4.38
CA ALA A 39 -14.88 12.44 3.54
C ALA A 39 -16.09 11.71 4.18
N GLY A 40 -15.87 11.01 5.30
CA GLY A 40 -16.89 10.30 6.06
C GLY A 40 -17.05 8.83 5.65
N LYS A 41 -15.97 8.22 5.12
CA LYS A 41 -15.90 6.81 4.72
C LYS A 41 -16.44 5.86 5.80
N THR A 42 -15.84 5.91 6.99
CA THR A 42 -16.21 5.04 8.13
C THR A 42 -17.66 5.31 8.56
N THR A 43 -18.09 6.58 8.60
CA THR A 43 -19.48 6.94 8.91
C THR A 43 -20.46 6.32 7.91
N VAL A 44 -20.15 6.35 6.61
CA VAL A 44 -20.96 5.69 5.57
C VAL A 44 -20.98 4.18 5.79
N THR A 45 -19.83 3.55 6.07
CA THR A 45 -19.74 2.12 6.38
C THR A 45 -20.68 1.73 7.54
N GLU A 46 -20.64 2.47 8.65
CA GLU A 46 -21.51 2.24 9.81
C GLU A 46 -23.00 2.39 9.47
N ARG A 47 -23.37 3.38 8.64
CA ARG A 47 -24.75 3.55 8.20
C ARG A 47 -25.20 2.39 7.32
N LEU A 48 -24.36 1.89 6.42
CA LEU A 48 -24.68 0.72 5.59
C LEU A 48 -24.91 -0.53 6.45
N LEU A 49 -24.07 -0.76 7.47
CA LEU A 49 -24.23 -1.86 8.41
C LEU A 49 -25.52 -1.76 9.22
N TYR A 50 -25.85 -0.57 9.71
CA TYR A 50 -27.08 -0.32 10.46
C TYR A 50 -28.33 -0.51 9.59
N LEU A 51 -28.34 0.09 8.39
CA LEU A 51 -29.47 0.00 7.46
C LEU A 51 -29.73 -1.44 7.01
N ALA A 52 -28.66 -2.21 6.77
CA ALA A 52 -28.75 -3.63 6.44
C ALA A 52 -29.17 -4.51 7.64
N GLY A 53 -29.25 -3.95 8.84
CA GLY A 53 -29.59 -4.66 10.08
C GLY A 53 -28.46 -5.55 10.60
N ALA A 54 -27.23 -5.37 10.12
CA ALA A 54 -26.05 -6.08 10.63
C ALA A 54 -25.68 -5.61 12.04
N THR A 55 -25.88 -4.31 12.34
CA THR A 55 -25.68 -3.72 13.67
C THR A 55 -27.00 -3.19 14.22
N LYS A 56 -27.21 -3.32 15.53
CA LYS A 56 -28.42 -2.80 16.21
C LYS A 56 -28.31 -1.31 16.56
N PHE A 57 -27.09 -0.79 16.65
CA PHE A 57 -26.78 0.56 17.09
C PHE A 57 -25.97 1.29 16.03
N LEU A 58 -26.20 2.60 15.94
CA LEU A 58 -25.47 3.50 15.06
C LEU A 58 -24.10 3.80 15.71
N GLY A 59 -23.01 3.28 15.13
CA GLY A 59 -21.65 3.64 15.52
C GLY A 59 -21.34 5.11 15.22
N ASN A 60 -20.46 5.73 16.02
CA ASN A 60 -19.93 7.07 15.78
C ASN A 60 -18.40 7.08 16.02
N VAL A 61 -17.68 7.67 15.05
CA VAL A 61 -16.21 7.84 15.04
C VAL A 61 -15.77 8.65 16.26
N ASP A 62 -16.43 9.78 16.55
CA ASP A 62 -16.08 10.66 17.67
C ASP A 62 -16.23 9.98 19.04
N SER A 63 -17.09 8.97 19.12
CA SER A 63 -17.29 8.16 20.33
C SER A 63 -16.43 6.89 20.38
N GLY A 64 -15.65 6.60 19.33
CA GLY A 64 -14.80 5.42 19.23
C GLY A 64 -15.54 4.07 19.21
N ASN A 65 -16.84 4.07 18.87
CA ASN A 65 -17.72 2.88 18.91
C ASN A 65 -17.97 2.27 17.52
N THR A 66 -17.12 2.59 16.54
CA THR A 66 -17.20 2.07 15.18
C THR A 66 -16.81 0.60 15.13
N VAL A 67 -17.47 -0.17 14.28
CA VAL A 67 -17.20 -1.59 14.04
C VAL A 67 -15.94 -1.79 13.20
N THR A 68 -15.58 -0.82 12.38
CA THR A 68 -14.50 -0.99 11.38
C THR A 68 -13.14 -0.43 11.81
N ASP A 69 -13.10 0.63 12.63
CA ASP A 69 -11.85 1.16 13.21
C ASP A 69 -11.59 0.47 14.56
N PHE A 70 -10.74 -0.57 14.55
CA PHE A 70 -10.44 -1.42 15.71
C PHE A 70 -9.24 -0.89 16.53
N MET A 71 -8.30 -0.17 15.91
CA MET A 71 -7.08 0.29 16.59
C MET A 71 -7.34 1.61 17.33
N GLU A 72 -6.72 1.78 18.50
CA GLU A 72 -6.81 3.05 19.26
C GLU A 72 -6.33 4.24 18.44
N LEU A 73 -5.22 4.07 17.70
CA LEU A 73 -4.67 5.12 16.84
C LEU A 73 -5.60 5.50 15.67
N GLU A 74 -6.40 4.56 15.14
CA GLU A 74 -7.43 4.85 14.12
C GLU A 74 -8.50 5.77 14.70
N ARG A 75 -8.97 5.47 15.93
CA ARG A 75 -9.98 6.26 16.64
C ARG A 75 -9.47 7.62 17.07
N GLU A 76 -8.24 7.71 17.58
CA GLU A 76 -7.61 8.96 18.00
C GLU A 76 -7.39 9.94 16.84
N ARG A 77 -7.03 9.41 15.66
CA ARG A 77 -6.73 10.24 14.48
C ARG A 77 -7.89 10.35 13.49
N GLY A 78 -8.97 9.60 13.68
CA GLY A 78 -10.11 9.55 12.76
C GLY A 78 -9.75 9.00 11.36
N ILE A 79 -8.72 8.16 11.26
CA ILE A 79 -8.26 7.56 10.00
C ILE A 79 -8.40 6.04 10.05
N THR A 80 -8.70 5.42 8.91
CA THR A 80 -8.62 3.97 8.77
C THR A 80 -7.21 3.58 8.32
N ILE A 81 -6.58 2.68 9.05
CA ILE A 81 -5.20 2.20 8.84
C ILE A 81 -5.23 0.80 8.25
N GLN A 82 -6.00 -0.12 8.85
CA GLN A 82 -6.16 -1.49 8.37
C GLN A 82 -7.54 -1.69 7.75
N SER A 83 -7.59 -2.48 6.67
CA SER A 83 -8.88 -2.79 6.05
C SER A 83 -9.73 -3.74 6.89
N ALA A 84 -11.00 -3.40 7.09
CA ALA A 84 -11.96 -4.27 7.76
C ALA A 84 -12.83 -4.97 6.72
N ALA A 85 -12.85 -6.31 6.73
CA ALA A 85 -13.75 -7.10 5.89
C ALA A 85 -15.00 -7.46 6.68
N VAL A 86 -16.18 -7.02 6.23
CA VAL A 86 -17.46 -7.26 6.89
C VAL A 86 -18.48 -7.80 5.90
N THR A 87 -19.25 -8.81 6.31
CA THR A 87 -20.38 -9.33 5.51
C THR A 87 -21.70 -8.73 5.99
N LEU A 88 -22.52 -8.22 5.08
CA LEU A 88 -23.89 -7.76 5.33
C LEU A 88 -24.87 -8.33 4.29
N PHE A 89 -26.16 -8.34 4.62
CA PHE A 89 -27.22 -8.83 3.73
C PHE A 89 -28.18 -7.71 3.38
N TRP A 90 -28.45 -7.53 2.09
CA TRP A 90 -29.43 -6.57 1.60
C TRP A 90 -30.39 -7.24 0.62
N LYS A 91 -31.68 -7.22 0.95
CA LYS A 91 -32.72 -7.98 0.22
C LYS A 91 -32.33 -9.47 0.15
N LYS A 92 -32.05 -9.99 -1.04
CA LYS A 92 -31.59 -11.39 -1.27
C LYS A 92 -30.08 -11.50 -1.53
N HIS A 93 -29.36 -10.38 -1.48
CA HIS A 93 -27.95 -10.32 -1.85
C HIS A 93 -27.06 -10.35 -0.62
N ARG A 94 -25.91 -10.99 -0.77
CA ARG A 94 -24.81 -10.93 0.18
C ARG A 94 -23.82 -9.88 -0.31
N ILE A 95 -23.49 -8.93 0.55
CA ILE A 95 -22.51 -7.89 0.27
C ILE A 95 -21.32 -8.12 1.21
N ASN A 96 -20.17 -8.41 0.63
CA ASN A 96 -18.89 -8.44 1.34
C ASN A 96 -18.26 -7.07 1.14
N LEU A 97 -18.16 -6.30 2.22
CA LEU A 97 -17.66 -4.95 2.24
C LEU A 97 -16.24 -4.94 2.80
N ILE A 98 -15.31 -4.28 2.12
CA ILE A 98 -13.97 -4.01 2.60
C ILE A 98 -13.82 -2.50 2.78
N ASP A 99 -13.65 -2.05 4.03
CA ASP A 99 -13.34 -0.64 4.27
C ASP A 99 -11.86 -0.39 3.97
N THR A 100 -11.55 0.54 3.04
CA THR A 100 -10.18 0.76 2.56
C THR A 100 -9.56 2.02 3.17
N PRO A 101 -8.26 2.05 3.51
CA PRO A 101 -7.62 3.26 4.02
C PRO A 101 -7.73 4.46 3.05
N GLY A 102 -7.87 5.67 3.61
CA GLY A 102 -7.90 6.91 2.82
C GLY A 102 -6.56 7.65 2.73
N HIS A 103 -5.52 7.12 3.40
CA HIS A 103 -4.23 7.80 3.56
C HIS A 103 -3.15 7.23 2.62
N VAL A 104 -2.31 8.12 2.06
CA VAL A 104 -1.24 7.77 1.11
C VAL A 104 -0.15 6.86 1.70
N ASP A 105 0.02 6.87 3.02
CA ASP A 105 0.99 5.99 3.68
C ASP A 105 0.55 4.52 3.72
N PHE A 106 -0.74 4.24 3.50
CA PHE A 106 -1.30 2.89 3.44
C PHE A 106 -1.74 2.53 2.01
N THR A 107 -1.07 3.11 1.01
CA THR A 107 -1.35 2.87 -0.41
C THR A 107 -1.31 1.37 -0.76
N LEU A 108 -0.40 0.61 -0.13
CA LEU A 108 -0.32 -0.84 -0.33
C LEU A 108 -1.60 -1.56 0.16
N GLU A 109 -2.16 -1.16 1.30
CA GLU A 109 -3.40 -1.72 1.83
C GLU A 109 -4.58 -1.40 0.90
N VAL A 110 -4.60 -0.20 0.30
CA VAL A 110 -5.60 0.19 -0.70
C VAL A 110 -5.49 -0.69 -1.95
N GLU A 111 -4.28 -0.89 -2.50
CA GLU A 111 -4.08 -1.75 -3.67
C GLU A 111 -4.52 -3.20 -3.43
N ARG A 112 -4.16 -3.76 -2.26
CA ARG A 112 -4.58 -5.11 -1.84
C ARG A 112 -6.10 -5.26 -1.84
N CYS A 113 -6.80 -4.27 -1.31
CA CYS A 113 -8.25 -4.28 -1.27
C CYS A 113 -8.83 -4.18 -2.67
N LEU A 114 -8.45 -3.16 -3.45
CA LEU A 114 -9.01 -2.93 -4.79
C LEU A 114 -8.81 -4.11 -5.74
N ARG A 115 -7.71 -4.87 -5.58
CA ARG A 115 -7.42 -6.05 -6.38
C ARG A 115 -8.44 -7.19 -6.22
N VAL A 116 -8.98 -7.38 -5.02
CA VAL A 116 -9.92 -8.49 -4.71
C VAL A 116 -11.39 -8.09 -4.83
N LEU A 117 -11.66 -6.81 -5.08
CA LEU A 117 -13.00 -6.24 -5.12
C LEU A 117 -13.61 -6.30 -6.52
N ASP A 118 -14.92 -6.56 -6.57
CA ASP A 118 -15.66 -6.57 -7.82
C ASP A 118 -16.17 -5.16 -8.16
N GLY A 119 -16.54 -4.35 -7.17
CA GLY A 119 -16.95 -2.96 -7.35
C GLY A 119 -16.52 -2.06 -6.20
N ALA A 120 -16.80 -0.76 -6.30
CA ALA A 120 -16.47 0.22 -5.27
C ALA A 120 -17.55 1.27 -5.06
N VAL A 121 -17.61 1.84 -3.85
CA VAL A 121 -18.38 3.03 -3.52
C VAL A 121 -17.39 4.15 -3.23
N THR A 122 -17.34 5.16 -4.09
CA THR A 122 -16.48 6.34 -3.94
C THR A 122 -17.23 7.44 -3.19
N VAL A 123 -16.76 7.79 -2.00
CA VAL A 123 -17.36 8.81 -1.14
C VAL A 123 -16.60 10.13 -1.30
N LEU A 124 -17.32 11.20 -1.60
CA LEU A 124 -16.78 12.55 -1.72
C LEU A 124 -17.46 13.47 -0.69
N ASP A 125 -16.71 14.44 -0.17
CA ASP A 125 -17.28 15.54 0.61
C ASP A 125 -17.89 16.57 -0.35
N ALA A 126 -19.21 16.77 -0.27
CA ALA A 126 -19.93 17.67 -1.17
C ALA A 126 -19.52 19.15 -1.05
N SER A 127 -18.78 19.53 0.00
CA SER A 127 -18.22 20.88 0.13
C SER A 127 -16.86 21.05 -0.59
N ALA A 128 -16.13 19.96 -0.80
CA ALA A 128 -14.79 19.96 -1.37
C ALA A 128 -14.73 19.42 -2.80
N GLY A 129 -15.63 18.49 -3.16
CA GLY A 129 -15.58 17.74 -4.42
C GLY A 129 -14.43 16.73 -4.44
N VAL A 130 -13.91 16.43 -5.63
CA VAL A 130 -12.78 15.51 -5.81
C VAL A 130 -11.49 16.12 -5.27
N GLN A 131 -10.82 15.44 -4.34
CA GLN A 131 -9.57 15.87 -3.72
C GLN A 131 -8.38 15.04 -4.19
N ALA A 132 -7.16 15.42 -3.79
CA ALA A 132 -5.94 14.82 -4.32
C ALA A 132 -5.85 13.30 -4.06
N GLN A 133 -6.13 12.86 -2.83
CA GLN A 133 -6.13 11.43 -2.49
C GLN A 133 -7.26 10.67 -3.21
N THR A 134 -8.41 11.31 -3.46
CA THR A 134 -9.45 10.70 -4.30
C THR A 134 -8.90 10.36 -5.68
N ILE A 135 -8.11 11.25 -6.29
CA ILE A 135 -7.48 11.01 -7.60
C ILE A 135 -6.51 9.83 -7.53
N THR A 136 -5.69 9.76 -6.48
CA THR A 136 -4.72 8.66 -6.30
C THR A 136 -5.43 7.30 -6.19
N VAL A 137 -6.42 7.19 -5.30
CA VAL A 137 -7.15 5.92 -5.14
C VAL A 137 -8.01 5.61 -6.37
N TRP A 138 -8.56 6.63 -7.04
CA TRP A 138 -9.30 6.44 -8.29
C TRP A 138 -8.41 5.90 -9.42
N ARG A 139 -7.17 6.38 -9.53
CA ARG A 139 -6.20 5.83 -10.49
C ARG A 139 -5.94 4.35 -10.24
N GLN A 140 -5.83 3.94 -8.98
CA GLN A 140 -5.67 2.53 -8.61
C GLN A 140 -6.93 1.71 -8.90
N ALA A 141 -8.12 2.24 -8.60
CA ALA A 141 -9.38 1.58 -8.94
C ALA A 141 -9.52 1.38 -10.46
N LYS A 142 -9.11 2.40 -11.25
CA LYS A 142 -9.06 2.33 -12.72
C LYS A 142 -8.02 1.33 -13.22
N LYS A 143 -6.83 1.25 -12.60
CA LYS A 143 -5.78 0.24 -12.89
C LYS A 143 -6.33 -1.19 -12.78
N PHE A 144 -7.24 -1.44 -11.84
CA PHE A 144 -7.87 -2.74 -11.63
C PHE A 144 -9.27 -2.88 -12.26
N SER A 145 -9.65 -1.94 -13.14
CA SER A 145 -10.96 -1.90 -13.79
C SER A 145 -12.14 -2.01 -12.79
N VAL A 146 -12.05 -1.46 -11.58
CA VAL A 146 -13.13 -1.56 -10.57
C VAL A 146 -14.27 -0.57 -10.88
N PRO A 147 -15.48 -1.03 -11.29
CA PRO A 147 -16.62 -0.13 -11.48
C PRO A 147 -17.04 0.50 -10.16
N SER A 148 -17.51 1.76 -10.20
CA SER A 148 -17.83 2.49 -8.98
C SER A 148 -19.12 3.29 -9.04
N ILE A 149 -19.78 3.38 -7.88
CA ILE A 149 -20.87 4.30 -7.58
C ILE A 149 -20.31 5.44 -6.73
N PHE A 150 -20.79 6.66 -6.95
CA PHE A 150 -20.35 7.84 -6.22
C PHE A 150 -21.41 8.28 -5.21
N PHE A 151 -20.97 8.59 -3.99
CA PHE A 151 -21.80 9.18 -2.95
C PHE A 151 -21.24 10.53 -2.52
N LEU A 152 -22.00 11.59 -2.77
CA LEU A 152 -21.71 12.94 -2.31
C LEU A 152 -22.26 13.10 -0.89
N ASN A 153 -21.36 12.93 0.08
CA ASN A 153 -21.64 12.98 1.50
C ASN A 153 -21.56 14.42 2.05
N LYS A 154 -22.03 14.61 3.28
CA LYS A 154 -22.02 15.88 4.01
C LYS A 154 -22.78 17.02 3.33
N MET A 155 -23.87 16.68 2.65
CA MET A 155 -24.81 17.66 2.08
C MET A 155 -25.43 18.61 3.12
N ASP A 156 -25.28 18.32 4.42
CA ASP A 156 -25.70 19.18 5.52
C ASP A 156 -24.76 20.38 5.79
N LYS A 157 -23.57 20.42 5.19
CA LYS A 157 -22.66 21.56 5.33
C LYS A 157 -23.21 22.77 4.57
N GLN A 158 -23.04 23.97 5.13
CA GLN A 158 -23.43 25.23 4.47
C GLN A 158 -22.69 25.46 3.15
N THR A 159 -21.47 24.94 3.04
CA THR A 159 -20.62 25.05 1.84
C THR A 159 -20.82 23.88 0.87
N ALA A 160 -21.74 22.96 1.15
CA ALA A 160 -22.02 21.84 0.24
C ALA A 160 -22.61 22.34 -1.07
N ASP A 161 -22.06 21.85 -2.19
CA ASP A 161 -22.52 22.17 -3.53
C ASP A 161 -22.49 20.90 -4.37
N PHE A 162 -23.68 20.40 -4.69
CA PHE A 162 -23.85 19.16 -5.45
C PHE A 162 -23.38 19.32 -6.89
N CYS A 163 -23.80 20.38 -7.58
CA CYS A 163 -23.44 20.61 -8.98
C CYS A 163 -21.93 20.74 -9.13
N ARG A 164 -21.30 21.58 -8.32
CA ARG A 164 -19.84 21.74 -8.32
C ARG A 164 -19.12 20.43 -8.00
N SER A 165 -19.64 19.62 -7.09
CA SER A 165 -19.06 18.33 -6.75
C SER A 165 -19.15 17.34 -7.92
N VAL A 166 -20.29 17.31 -8.62
CA VAL A 166 -20.47 16.52 -9.86
C VAL A 166 -19.52 17.01 -10.95
N ASP A 167 -19.42 18.32 -11.18
CA ASP A 167 -18.50 18.90 -12.16
C ASP A 167 -17.05 18.51 -11.86
N SER A 168 -16.67 18.50 -10.58
CA SER A 168 -15.32 18.09 -10.16
C SER A 168 -14.99 16.63 -10.49
N ILE A 169 -15.98 15.74 -10.57
CA ILE A 169 -15.79 14.35 -11.02
C ILE A 169 -15.34 14.34 -12.48
N THR A 170 -15.98 15.14 -13.33
CA THR A 170 -15.61 15.26 -14.74
C THR A 170 -14.25 15.93 -14.91
N GLU A 171 -14.04 17.09 -14.27
CA GLU A 171 -12.83 17.88 -14.43
C GLU A 171 -11.56 17.17 -13.91
N ARG A 172 -11.66 16.49 -12.75
CA ARG A 172 -10.48 15.94 -12.06
C ARG A 172 -10.26 14.45 -12.27
N LEU A 173 -11.32 13.67 -12.49
CA LEU A 173 -11.21 12.22 -12.73
C LEU A 173 -11.34 11.85 -14.21
N GLY A 174 -11.69 12.81 -15.08
CA GLY A 174 -11.87 12.59 -16.52
C GLY A 174 -13.13 11.78 -16.87
N LEU A 175 -14.08 11.67 -15.93
CA LEU A 175 -15.33 10.93 -16.11
C LEU A 175 -16.40 11.86 -16.65
N LYS A 176 -16.60 11.82 -17.97
CA LYS A 176 -17.52 12.76 -18.66
C LYS A 176 -19.00 12.51 -18.35
N ASN A 177 -19.37 11.29 -17.96
CA ASN A 177 -20.77 10.89 -17.83
C ASN A 177 -21.10 10.46 -16.39
N SER A 178 -21.46 11.42 -15.55
CA SER A 178 -22.08 11.18 -14.26
C SER A 178 -23.61 11.12 -14.39
N ILE A 179 -24.23 10.06 -13.87
CA ILE A 179 -25.67 9.87 -13.90
C ILE A 179 -26.24 10.08 -12.50
N ASN A 180 -26.97 11.18 -12.30
CA ASN A 180 -27.50 11.58 -11.00
C ASN A 180 -28.77 10.78 -10.68
N VAL A 181 -28.64 9.79 -9.80
CA VAL A 181 -29.76 8.93 -9.36
C VAL A 181 -30.50 9.53 -8.17
N CYS A 182 -29.76 10.17 -7.27
CA CYS A 182 -30.35 10.97 -6.20
C CYS A 182 -29.90 12.41 -6.31
N ILE A 183 -30.87 13.32 -6.39
CA ILE A 183 -30.63 14.76 -6.50
C ILE A 183 -30.99 15.46 -5.19
N PRO A 184 -30.28 16.52 -4.81
CA PRO A 184 -30.70 17.36 -3.72
C PRO A 184 -31.84 18.27 -4.17
N ILE A 185 -32.83 18.43 -3.31
CA ILE A 185 -33.87 19.42 -3.46
C ILE A 185 -33.56 20.61 -2.55
N ALA A 186 -33.40 21.76 -3.17
CA ALA A 186 -33.18 23.03 -2.48
C ALA A 186 -34.37 23.95 -2.63
N ARG A 187 -34.59 24.80 -1.62
CA ARG A 187 -35.51 25.94 -1.68
C ARG A 187 -34.89 27.08 -2.51
N LYS A 188 -35.68 28.12 -2.82
CA LYS A 188 -35.24 29.28 -3.63
C LYS A 188 -34.07 30.05 -3.01
N ASP A 189 -33.89 29.97 -1.69
CA ASP A 189 -32.76 30.52 -0.94
C ASP A 189 -31.50 29.62 -0.98
N LYS A 190 -31.51 28.57 -1.81
CA LYS A 190 -30.47 27.53 -1.94
C LYS A 190 -30.30 26.68 -0.67
N HIS A 191 -31.25 26.72 0.26
CA HIS A 191 -31.21 25.83 1.41
C HIS A 191 -31.63 24.41 1.01
N PHE A 192 -30.75 23.44 1.25
CA PHE A 192 -31.01 22.02 1.02
C PHE A 192 -32.01 21.46 2.04
N VAL A 193 -33.09 20.86 1.57
CA VAL A 193 -34.22 20.43 2.43
C VAL A 193 -34.65 18.99 2.23
N ALA A 194 -34.30 18.36 1.12
CA ALA A 194 -34.68 16.98 0.85
C ALA A 194 -33.75 16.33 -0.18
N VAL A 195 -33.73 15.01 -0.22
CA VAL A 195 -33.12 14.22 -1.30
C VAL A 195 -34.24 13.53 -2.08
N ALA A 196 -34.19 13.58 -3.41
CA ALA A 196 -35.11 12.83 -4.27
C ALA A 196 -34.38 11.70 -5.01
N ASP A 197 -34.98 10.52 -4.99
CA ASP A 197 -34.63 9.39 -5.85
C ASP A 197 -35.47 9.49 -7.13
N VAL A 198 -34.78 9.82 -8.23
CA VAL A 198 -35.44 10.09 -9.51
C VAL A 198 -35.90 8.81 -10.21
N VAL A 199 -35.35 7.65 -9.85
CA VAL A 199 -35.75 6.34 -10.43
C VAL A 199 -37.04 5.89 -9.77
N ASN A 200 -37.07 5.85 -8.45
CA ASN A 200 -38.21 5.33 -7.68
C ASN A 200 -39.31 6.38 -7.43
N LYS A 201 -39.11 7.63 -7.87
CA LYS A 201 -40.03 8.76 -7.65
C LYS A 201 -40.36 8.95 -6.17
N SER A 202 -39.33 8.91 -5.33
CA SER A 202 -39.49 9.03 -3.88
C SER A 202 -38.60 10.13 -3.33
N CYS A 203 -39.00 10.70 -2.20
CA CYS A 203 -38.30 11.81 -1.56
C CYS A 203 -38.08 11.52 -0.09
N LEU A 204 -36.94 11.99 0.42
CA LEU A 204 -36.53 11.91 1.81
C LEU A 204 -36.43 13.33 2.37
N ASN A 205 -37.29 13.66 3.32
CA ASN A 205 -37.28 14.97 3.96
C ASN A 205 -36.08 15.11 4.90
N PHE A 206 -35.10 15.93 4.53
CA PHE A 206 -33.82 16.01 5.23
C PHE A 206 -33.96 16.73 6.59
N ASP A 207 -34.93 17.65 6.71
CA ASP A 207 -35.24 18.37 7.96
C ASP A 207 -35.65 17.42 9.12
N MET A 208 -36.08 16.20 8.81
CA MET A 208 -36.46 15.17 9.80
C MET A 208 -35.28 14.36 10.34
N GLY A 209 -34.05 14.61 9.86
CA GLY A 209 -32.85 13.90 10.33
C GLY A 209 -32.98 12.38 10.23
N ASP A 210 -32.60 11.65 11.29
CA ASP A 210 -32.66 10.18 11.34
C ASP A 210 -34.09 9.60 11.41
N GLU A 211 -35.08 10.43 11.75
CA GLU A 211 -36.49 10.04 11.71
C GLU A 211 -37.07 10.07 10.29
N ALA A 212 -36.35 10.67 9.33
CA ALA A 212 -36.77 10.75 7.94
C ALA A 212 -37.09 9.35 7.37
N ARG A 213 -38.09 9.29 6.51
CA ARG A 213 -38.48 8.09 5.77
C ARG A 213 -38.71 8.46 4.32
N TRP A 214 -38.34 7.55 3.42
CA TRP A 214 -38.64 7.69 2.00
C TRP A 214 -40.15 7.66 1.78
N THR A 215 -40.68 8.67 1.10
CA THR A 215 -42.09 8.80 0.76
C THR A 215 -42.25 8.96 -0.75
N ASP A 216 -43.16 8.20 -1.34
CA ASP A 216 -43.49 8.33 -2.77
C ASP A 216 -44.03 9.74 -3.07
N LEU A 217 -43.53 10.36 -4.14
CA LEU A 217 -44.07 11.58 -4.71
C LEU A 217 -44.93 11.19 -5.92
N LYS A 218 -46.26 11.26 -5.77
CA LYS A 218 -47.21 10.94 -6.85
C LYS A 218 -47.94 12.19 -7.32
N GLU A 219 -48.28 12.20 -8.60
CA GLU A 219 -49.07 13.25 -9.25
C GLU A 219 -50.49 13.36 -8.65
N ASP A 220 -51.07 12.25 -8.18
CA ASP A 220 -52.38 12.22 -7.51
C ASP A 220 -52.37 12.77 -6.08
N CYS A 221 -51.19 13.01 -5.49
CA CYS A 221 -51.09 13.67 -4.18
C CYS A 221 -51.54 15.15 -4.23
N PHE A 222 -51.83 15.66 -5.43
CA PHE A 222 -52.19 17.06 -5.71
C PHE A 222 -53.66 17.23 -6.15
N GLN A 223 -54.44 16.14 -6.30
CA GLN A 223 -55.83 16.23 -6.72
C GLN A 223 -56.77 16.53 -5.52
N LYS A 224 -57.05 17.83 -5.36
CA LYS A 224 -58.25 18.46 -4.78
C LYS A 224 -58.96 17.72 -3.63
N HIS A 225 -58.77 18.20 -2.41
CA HIS A 225 -59.88 18.24 -1.45
C HIS A 225 -60.74 19.48 -1.73
N ASP A 226 -61.88 19.28 -2.38
CA ASP A 226 -62.98 20.27 -2.51
C ASP A 226 -63.74 20.47 -1.17
N PHE A 227 -63.04 20.46 -0.04
CA PHE A 227 -63.56 20.91 1.24
C PHE A 227 -62.64 21.99 1.77
N GLU A 228 -63.20 23.19 1.92
CA GLU A 228 -62.60 24.42 2.47
C GLU A 228 -61.24 24.22 3.13
N ILE A 229 -60.18 24.49 2.37
CA ILE A 229 -58.81 24.52 2.88
C ILE A 229 -58.73 25.70 3.87
N PRO A 230 -58.51 25.48 5.19
CA PRO A 230 -58.19 26.58 6.09
C PRO A 230 -56.91 27.23 5.59
N LYS A 231 -56.87 28.57 5.54
CA LYS A 231 -55.81 29.44 4.97
C LYS A 231 -54.37 29.25 5.51
N ASN A 232 -54.06 28.15 6.21
CA ASN A 232 -52.76 27.88 6.82
C ASN A 232 -52.06 26.58 6.36
N ASN A 233 -52.55 25.88 5.34
CA ASN A 233 -51.87 24.67 4.85
C ASN A 233 -50.72 25.00 3.87
N TYR A 234 -49.57 25.32 4.45
CA TYR A 234 -48.25 25.46 3.81
C TYR A 234 -47.74 24.17 3.12
N TYR A 235 -48.48 23.06 3.22
CA TYR A 235 -48.06 21.72 2.81
C TYR A 235 -48.25 21.42 1.31
N ASP A 236 -49.21 22.06 0.63
CA ASP A 236 -49.53 21.74 -0.78
C ASP A 236 -48.46 22.30 -1.75
N GLY A 237 -47.94 23.50 -1.44
CA GLY A 237 -46.85 24.12 -2.20
C GLY A 237 -45.50 23.44 -2.01
N ILE A 238 -45.25 22.80 -0.85
CA ILE A 238 -43.98 22.12 -0.56
C ILE A 238 -43.80 20.86 -1.41
N SER A 239 -44.88 20.10 -1.61
CA SER A 239 -44.85 18.85 -2.36
C SER A 239 -44.70 19.11 -3.87
N MET A 240 -45.29 20.18 -4.40
CA MET A 240 -45.26 20.49 -5.84
C MET A 240 -43.84 20.88 -6.32
N PHE A 241 -43.15 21.80 -5.63
CA PHE A 241 -41.81 22.21 -6.05
C PHE A 241 -40.79 21.06 -5.97
N ARG A 242 -40.97 20.14 -5.00
CA ARG A 242 -40.14 18.93 -4.85
C ARG A 242 -40.35 17.98 -6.04
N PHE A 243 -41.60 17.81 -6.45
CA PHE A 243 -41.97 17.00 -7.61
C PHE A 243 -41.40 17.56 -8.91
N GLU A 244 -41.54 18.87 -9.16
CA GLU A 244 -40.98 19.53 -10.36
C GLU A 244 -39.46 19.32 -10.49
N GLN A 245 -38.70 19.56 -9.41
CA GLN A 245 -37.24 19.35 -9.41
C GLN A 245 -36.87 17.88 -9.63
N MET A 246 -37.59 16.95 -9.02
CA MET A 246 -37.40 15.51 -9.22
C MET A 246 -37.64 15.11 -10.67
N MET A 247 -38.72 15.58 -11.29
CA MET A 247 -39.04 15.27 -12.69
C MET A 247 -38.00 15.85 -13.65
N ALA A 248 -37.51 17.08 -13.41
CA ALA A 248 -36.43 17.66 -14.19
C ALA A 248 -35.14 16.83 -14.11
N GLY A 249 -34.75 16.38 -12.91
CA GLY A 249 -33.58 15.51 -12.76
C GLY A 249 -33.78 14.12 -13.38
N ARG A 250 -35.01 13.60 -13.36
CA ARG A 250 -35.37 12.35 -14.03
C ARG A 250 -35.26 12.46 -15.55
N GLU A 251 -35.76 13.54 -16.13
CA GLU A 251 -35.65 13.82 -17.57
C GLU A 251 -34.18 13.94 -17.99
N GLU A 252 -33.37 14.67 -17.23
CA GLU A 252 -31.92 14.77 -17.47
C GLU A 252 -31.24 13.38 -17.41
N MET A 253 -31.59 12.57 -16.41
CA MET A 253 -31.05 11.22 -16.25
C MET A 253 -31.40 10.32 -17.45
N PHE A 254 -32.67 10.32 -17.88
CA PHE A 254 -33.13 9.51 -19.01
C PHE A 254 -32.54 9.98 -20.33
N SER A 255 -32.45 11.29 -20.57
CA SER A 255 -31.79 11.84 -21.76
C SER A 255 -30.34 11.36 -21.85
N LYS A 256 -29.57 11.47 -20.76
CA LYS A 256 -28.17 11.02 -20.74
C LYS A 256 -28.02 9.51 -20.94
N LEU A 257 -28.94 8.70 -20.42
CA LEU A 257 -28.92 7.26 -20.64
C LEU A 257 -29.23 6.91 -22.10
N ALA A 258 -30.21 7.57 -22.71
CA ALA A 258 -30.58 7.38 -24.11
C ALA A 258 -29.44 7.78 -25.06
N ASP A 259 -28.70 8.84 -24.75
CA ASP A 259 -27.53 9.26 -25.54
C ASP A 259 -26.37 8.24 -25.51
N LEU A 260 -26.33 7.36 -24.50
CA LEU A 260 -25.21 6.46 -24.25
C LEU A 260 -25.51 4.98 -24.50
N ASP A 261 -26.78 4.58 -24.49
CA ASP A 261 -27.27 3.21 -24.64
C ASP A 261 -28.44 3.16 -25.65
N ASP A 262 -28.13 2.70 -26.87
CA ASP A 262 -29.09 2.64 -27.99
C ASP A 262 -30.34 1.83 -27.66
N HIS A 263 -30.18 0.73 -26.90
CA HIS A 263 -31.30 -0.13 -26.51
C HIS A 263 -32.30 0.60 -25.60
N PHE A 264 -31.78 1.38 -24.64
CA PHE A 264 -32.61 2.23 -23.80
C PHE A 264 -33.27 3.35 -24.61
N ALA A 265 -32.55 3.97 -25.54
CA ALA A 265 -33.10 5.02 -26.40
C ALA A 265 -34.34 4.54 -27.17
N ASP A 266 -34.26 3.35 -27.79
CA ASP A 266 -35.38 2.75 -28.51
C ASP A 266 -36.61 2.53 -27.62
N ILE A 267 -36.40 1.99 -26.41
CA ILE A 267 -37.47 1.72 -25.44
C ILE A 267 -38.06 3.03 -24.92
N PHE A 268 -37.23 4.04 -24.65
CA PHE A 268 -37.64 5.35 -24.18
C PHE A 268 -38.52 6.06 -25.21
N LEU A 269 -38.16 6.02 -26.50
CA LEU A 269 -38.95 6.61 -27.60
C LEU A 269 -40.29 5.89 -27.83
N GLN A 270 -40.37 4.58 -27.55
CA GLN A 270 -41.60 3.78 -27.71
C GLN A 270 -42.52 3.86 -26.50
N SER A 271 -41.99 4.21 -25.33
CA SER A 271 -42.76 4.26 -24.09
C SER A 271 -43.75 5.43 -24.09
N SER A 272 -45.05 5.11 -23.98
CA SER A 272 -46.14 6.10 -23.95
C SER A 272 -46.58 6.46 -22.52
N SER A 273 -46.13 5.69 -21.52
CA SER A 273 -46.44 5.84 -20.09
C SER A 273 -45.19 5.61 -19.24
N GLU A 274 -45.04 6.41 -18.18
CA GLU A 274 -43.93 6.31 -17.21
C GLU A 274 -44.10 5.13 -16.25
N ASP A 275 -44.04 3.91 -16.78
CA ASP A 275 -44.29 2.66 -16.05
C ASP A 275 -43.04 2.12 -15.33
N ASP A 276 -43.26 1.25 -14.33
CA ASP A 276 -42.21 0.50 -13.61
C ASP A 276 -41.27 -0.28 -14.55
N ALA A 277 -41.75 -0.65 -15.74
CA ALA A 277 -40.96 -1.30 -16.77
C ALA A 277 -39.84 -0.38 -17.32
N LEU A 278 -40.13 0.91 -17.52
CA LEU A 278 -39.14 1.88 -17.98
C LEU A 278 -38.08 2.13 -16.90
N ASN A 279 -38.48 2.17 -15.62
CA ASN A 279 -37.54 2.25 -14.49
C ASN A 279 -36.58 1.06 -14.46
N ALA A 280 -37.10 -0.15 -14.64
CA ALA A 280 -36.29 -1.36 -14.67
C ALA A 280 -35.27 -1.32 -15.82
N GLU A 281 -35.69 -0.86 -17.00
CA GLU A 281 -34.77 -0.78 -18.14
C GLU A 281 -33.74 0.35 -17.99
N ALA A 282 -34.11 1.50 -17.41
CA ALA A 282 -33.15 2.55 -17.07
C ALA A 282 -32.05 2.03 -16.13
N LEU A 283 -32.42 1.22 -15.12
CA LEU A 283 -31.46 0.56 -14.24
C LEU A 283 -30.59 -0.46 -14.98
N ASN A 284 -31.16 -1.22 -15.93
CA ASN A 284 -30.39 -2.17 -16.75
C ASN A 284 -29.38 -1.44 -17.66
N ALA A 285 -29.79 -0.35 -18.31
CA ALA A 285 -28.92 0.49 -19.12
C ALA A 285 -27.79 1.10 -18.28
N MET A 286 -28.15 1.67 -17.13
CA MET A 286 -27.17 2.20 -16.18
C MET A 286 -26.19 1.12 -15.72
N ARG A 287 -26.65 -0.11 -15.45
CA ARG A 287 -25.79 -1.25 -15.13
C ARG A 287 -24.81 -1.54 -16.28
N ARG A 288 -25.29 -1.71 -17.52
CA ARG A 288 -24.43 -1.98 -18.70
C ARG A 288 -23.33 -0.93 -18.85
N LEU A 289 -23.70 0.36 -18.73
CA LEU A 289 -22.77 1.48 -18.84
C LEU A 289 -21.80 1.59 -17.65
N THR A 290 -22.25 1.22 -16.44
CA THR A 290 -21.40 1.19 -15.23
C THR A 290 -20.36 0.09 -15.33
N LEU A 291 -20.75 -1.12 -15.77
CA LEU A 291 -19.85 -2.26 -15.90
C LEU A 291 -18.74 -2.04 -16.94
N THR A 292 -19.03 -1.25 -17.98
CA THR A 292 -18.07 -0.81 -19.00
C THR A 292 -17.32 0.46 -18.62
N GLN A 293 -17.54 0.98 -17.40
CA GLN A 293 -16.93 2.20 -16.86
C GLN A 293 -17.13 3.46 -17.72
N ARG A 294 -18.16 3.48 -18.57
CA ARG A 294 -18.52 4.65 -19.39
C ARG A 294 -19.31 5.68 -18.58
N VAL A 295 -19.95 5.24 -17.51
CA VAL A 295 -20.81 6.03 -16.62
C VAL A 295 -20.49 5.72 -15.16
N VAL A 296 -20.67 6.72 -14.30
CA VAL A 296 -20.74 6.53 -12.84
C VAL A 296 -22.10 6.97 -12.30
N PRO A 297 -22.86 6.10 -11.60
CA PRO A 297 -24.05 6.50 -10.86
C PRO A 297 -23.67 7.37 -9.67
N VAL A 298 -24.37 8.49 -9.48
CA VAL A 298 -24.13 9.45 -8.39
C VAL A 298 -25.38 9.56 -7.52
N VAL A 299 -25.17 9.41 -6.21
CA VAL A 299 -26.17 9.67 -5.16
C VAL A 299 -25.64 10.68 -4.16
N CYS A 300 -26.51 11.32 -3.39
CA CYS A 300 -26.12 12.33 -2.41
C CYS A 300 -26.89 12.21 -1.09
N GLY A 301 -26.31 12.73 -0.02
CA GLY A 301 -26.92 12.71 1.30
C GLY A 301 -25.99 13.14 2.43
N SER A 302 -26.35 12.79 3.65
CA SER A 302 -25.51 12.98 4.83
C SER A 302 -25.57 11.74 5.72
N ALA A 303 -24.45 11.01 5.76
CA ALA A 303 -24.31 9.86 6.64
C ALA A 303 -24.40 10.25 8.12
N LEU A 304 -24.03 11.48 8.48
CA LEU A 304 -24.04 11.94 9.86
C LEU A 304 -25.46 12.25 10.36
N ARG A 305 -26.22 13.06 9.61
CA ARG A 305 -27.51 13.60 10.06
C ARG A 305 -28.74 12.81 9.64
N CYS A 306 -28.64 12.03 8.57
CA CYS A 306 -29.80 11.34 8.01
C CYS A 306 -29.38 9.99 7.45
N ALA A 307 -29.34 8.96 8.29
CA ALA A 307 -28.88 7.62 7.90
C ALA A 307 -29.64 7.07 6.67
N GLN A 308 -30.95 7.33 6.56
CA GLN A 308 -31.77 6.88 5.42
C GLN A 308 -31.33 7.48 4.07
N SER A 309 -30.61 8.60 4.04
CA SER A 309 -30.04 9.16 2.81
C SER A 309 -28.92 8.29 2.21
N VAL A 310 -28.37 7.36 2.99
CA VAL A 310 -27.33 6.40 2.56
C VAL A 310 -27.94 5.13 1.95
N SER A 311 -29.22 4.82 2.20
CA SER A 311 -29.86 3.59 1.72
C SER A 311 -29.83 3.39 0.20
N PRO A 312 -29.91 4.43 -0.66
CA PRO A 312 -29.83 4.25 -2.12
C PRO A 312 -28.53 3.59 -2.58
N ILE A 313 -27.43 3.72 -1.81
CA ILE A 313 -26.17 3.04 -2.11
C ILE A 313 -26.37 1.52 -2.12
N LEU A 314 -27.08 0.95 -1.15
CA LEU A 314 -27.32 -0.50 -1.07
C LEU A 314 -28.11 -1.01 -2.28
N ASP A 315 -29.06 -0.20 -2.76
CA ASP A 315 -29.87 -0.54 -3.94
C ASP A 315 -29.09 -0.43 -5.25
N LEU A 316 -28.21 0.57 -5.38
CA LEU A 316 -27.33 0.69 -6.54
C LEU A 316 -26.21 -0.36 -6.52
N VAL A 317 -25.69 -0.76 -5.36
CA VAL A 317 -24.70 -1.84 -5.25
C VAL A 317 -25.25 -3.14 -5.85
N ILE A 318 -26.49 -3.50 -5.52
CA ILE A 318 -27.09 -4.73 -6.06
C ILE A 318 -27.46 -4.58 -7.54
N SER A 319 -27.89 -3.38 -7.96
CA SER A 319 -28.42 -3.14 -9.31
C SER A 319 -27.33 -2.85 -10.35
N CYS A 320 -26.31 -2.07 -10.01
CA CYS A 320 -25.33 -1.53 -10.96
C CYS A 320 -23.94 -2.18 -10.86
N LEU A 321 -23.52 -2.66 -9.68
CA LEU A 321 -22.18 -3.27 -9.53
C LEU A 321 -22.16 -4.75 -9.91
N PRO A 322 -21.00 -5.28 -10.36
CA PRO A 322 -20.90 -6.66 -10.85
C PRO A 322 -20.98 -7.68 -9.72
N CYS A 323 -21.39 -8.89 -10.09
CA CYS A 323 -21.17 -10.11 -9.31
C CYS A 323 -19.82 -10.76 -9.68
N PRO A 324 -19.26 -11.63 -8.81
CA PRO A 324 -18.00 -12.32 -9.07
C PRO A 324 -17.94 -13.03 -10.42
N THR A 325 -19.04 -13.65 -10.86
CA THR A 325 -19.06 -14.44 -12.09
C THR A 325 -18.96 -13.59 -13.35
N GLU A 326 -19.30 -12.30 -13.29
CA GLU A 326 -19.17 -11.36 -14.42
C GLU A 326 -17.72 -10.88 -14.60
N LYS A 327 -16.91 -10.85 -13.53
CA LYS A 327 -15.50 -10.43 -13.59
C LYS A 327 -14.51 -11.58 -13.80
N ASN A 328 -14.81 -12.77 -13.32
CA ASN A 328 -13.85 -13.87 -13.25
C ASN A 328 -13.75 -14.71 -14.55
N GLY A 329 -14.12 -14.16 -15.70
CA GLY A 329 -14.20 -14.88 -16.98
C GLY A 329 -12.90 -15.61 -17.35
N LEU A 330 -11.79 -14.89 -17.39
CA LEU A 330 -10.47 -15.45 -17.68
C LEU A 330 -10.02 -16.49 -16.64
N VAL A 331 -10.26 -16.25 -15.36
CA VAL A 331 -9.91 -17.19 -14.28
C VAL A 331 -10.71 -18.49 -14.41
N ASN A 332 -12.00 -18.39 -14.77
CA ASN A 332 -12.85 -19.54 -15.05
C ASN A 332 -12.34 -20.33 -16.27
N LYS A 333 -11.81 -19.68 -17.32
CA LYS A 333 -11.20 -20.37 -18.47
C LYS A 333 -9.96 -21.20 -18.06
N VAL A 334 -9.14 -20.67 -17.15
CA VAL A 334 -7.90 -21.33 -16.69
C VAL A 334 -8.18 -22.42 -15.67
N PHE A 335 -8.88 -22.12 -14.59
CA PHE A 335 -9.07 -23.05 -13.48
C PHE A 335 -10.37 -23.86 -13.59
N GLY A 336 -11.35 -23.43 -14.39
CA GLY A 336 -12.64 -24.10 -14.49
C GLY A 336 -13.34 -24.16 -13.13
N ASN A 337 -13.65 -25.38 -12.68
CA ASN A 337 -14.25 -25.62 -11.37
C ASN A 337 -13.21 -25.93 -10.28
N ASP A 338 -11.93 -26.04 -10.65
CA ASP A 338 -10.86 -26.30 -9.69
C ASP A 338 -10.63 -25.08 -8.79
N LEU A 339 -10.17 -25.30 -7.57
CA LEU A 339 -9.92 -24.22 -6.61
C LEU A 339 -8.82 -23.28 -7.10
N SER A 340 -9.14 -21.99 -7.16
CA SER A 340 -8.16 -20.90 -7.25
C SER A 340 -8.51 -19.81 -6.24
N ALA A 341 -7.51 -19.36 -5.52
CA ALA A 341 -7.67 -18.34 -4.51
C ALA A 341 -6.44 -17.45 -4.39
N LEU A 342 -6.64 -16.17 -4.08
CA LEU A 342 -5.57 -15.19 -3.89
C LEU A 342 -5.53 -14.74 -2.44
N VAL A 343 -4.35 -14.80 -1.83
CA VAL A 343 -4.09 -14.23 -0.51
C VAL A 343 -3.84 -12.74 -0.69
N PHE A 344 -4.66 -11.90 -0.07
CA PHE A 344 -4.55 -10.44 -0.25
C PHE A 344 -4.21 -9.70 1.04
N LYS A 345 -4.38 -10.34 2.20
CA LYS A 345 -4.06 -9.75 3.48
C LYS A 345 -3.63 -10.81 4.48
N ILE A 346 -2.64 -10.48 5.29
CA ILE A 346 -2.28 -11.23 6.49
C ILE A 346 -2.47 -10.29 7.68
N GLY A 347 -3.09 -10.81 8.72
CA GLY A 347 -3.16 -10.15 10.01
C GLY A 347 -2.84 -11.13 11.12
N HIS A 348 -2.89 -10.65 12.35
CA HIS A 348 -2.62 -11.44 13.53
C HIS A 348 -3.70 -11.23 14.58
N ASP A 349 -4.14 -12.33 15.19
CA ASP A 349 -5.05 -12.33 16.33
C ASP A 349 -4.38 -12.98 17.55
N LYS A 350 -4.63 -12.44 18.74
CA LYS A 350 -3.99 -12.94 19.98
C LYS A 350 -4.38 -14.38 20.33
N SER A 351 -5.55 -14.84 19.90
CA SER A 351 -6.08 -16.17 20.21
C SER A 351 -5.93 -17.16 19.07
N LEU A 352 -6.10 -16.71 17.82
CA LEU A 352 -6.07 -17.54 16.63
C LEU A 352 -4.72 -17.52 15.90
N GLY A 353 -3.80 -16.63 16.29
CA GLY A 353 -2.50 -16.43 15.65
C GLY A 353 -2.64 -15.77 14.29
N GLN A 354 -1.82 -16.19 13.32
CA GLN A 354 -1.83 -15.66 11.96
C GLN A 354 -3.16 -15.92 11.25
N LEU A 355 -3.78 -14.84 10.78
CA LEU A 355 -4.99 -14.81 9.97
C LEU A 355 -4.61 -14.55 8.51
N THR A 356 -4.95 -15.47 7.62
CA THR A 356 -4.71 -15.34 6.17
C THR A 356 -6.03 -15.07 5.47
N TYR A 357 -6.20 -13.85 4.95
CA TYR A 357 -7.39 -13.45 4.21
C TYR A 357 -7.25 -13.80 2.73
N VAL A 358 -8.24 -14.55 2.24
CA VAL A 358 -8.19 -15.16 0.92
C VAL A 358 -9.46 -14.83 0.13
N ARG A 359 -9.28 -14.40 -1.12
CA ARG A 359 -10.34 -14.26 -2.12
C ARG A 359 -10.46 -15.56 -2.91
N VAL A 360 -11.60 -16.24 -2.83
CA VAL A 360 -11.86 -17.48 -3.59
C VAL A 360 -12.46 -17.12 -4.95
N TYR A 361 -11.75 -17.40 -6.04
CA TYR A 361 -12.20 -17.07 -7.39
C TYR A 361 -12.97 -18.22 -8.05
N THR A 362 -12.46 -19.46 -7.92
CA THR A 362 -13.08 -20.68 -8.44
C THR A 362 -13.02 -21.80 -7.40
N GLY A 363 -13.88 -22.81 -7.53
CA GLY A 363 -13.93 -23.95 -6.61
C GLY A 363 -14.41 -23.61 -5.20
N GLU A 364 -13.92 -24.36 -4.22
CA GLU A 364 -14.32 -24.28 -2.81
C GLU A 364 -13.13 -24.63 -1.91
N ILE A 365 -12.96 -23.88 -0.82
CA ILE A 365 -12.02 -24.19 0.25
C ILE A 365 -12.77 -24.92 1.35
N LYS A 366 -12.28 -26.09 1.76
CA LYS A 366 -12.88 -26.89 2.84
C LYS A 366 -12.06 -26.80 4.11
N ASN A 367 -12.75 -26.89 5.24
CA ASN A 367 -12.13 -26.87 6.55
C ASN A 367 -11.28 -28.13 6.77
N MET A 368 -10.12 -27.98 7.43
CA MET A 368 -9.16 -29.06 7.69
C MET A 368 -8.58 -29.73 6.44
N ASP A 369 -8.65 -29.06 5.29
CA ASP A 369 -8.11 -29.56 4.03
C ASP A 369 -6.61 -29.24 3.90
N SER A 370 -6.05 -29.56 2.74
CA SER A 370 -4.68 -29.22 2.34
C SER A 370 -4.70 -28.40 1.06
N LEU A 371 -3.92 -27.32 1.01
CA LEU A 371 -3.78 -26.45 -0.16
C LEU A 371 -2.34 -26.43 -0.65
N TYR A 372 -2.17 -26.22 -1.94
CA TYR A 372 -0.87 -26.02 -2.56
C TYR A 372 -0.64 -24.54 -2.83
N ASN A 373 0.44 -23.99 -2.28
CA ASN A 373 0.91 -22.64 -2.55
C ASN A 373 1.79 -22.66 -3.80
N VAL A 374 1.29 -22.07 -4.89
CA VAL A 374 1.98 -22.09 -6.20
C VAL A 374 3.26 -21.26 -6.15
N ASN A 375 3.23 -20.09 -5.50
CA ASN A 375 4.36 -19.16 -5.41
C ASN A 375 5.56 -19.80 -4.72
N LYS A 376 5.31 -20.56 -3.64
CA LYS A 376 6.37 -21.16 -2.81
C LYS A 376 6.62 -22.63 -3.08
N SER A 377 5.80 -23.25 -3.94
CA SER A 377 5.83 -24.69 -4.21
C SER A 377 5.68 -25.57 -2.95
N THR A 378 4.96 -25.08 -1.94
CA THR A 378 4.76 -25.75 -0.64
C THR A 378 3.32 -26.21 -0.46
N ILE A 379 3.12 -27.20 0.41
CA ILE A 379 1.79 -27.67 0.82
C ILE A 379 1.48 -27.12 2.22
N GLU A 380 0.34 -26.46 2.35
CA GLU A 380 -0.23 -25.96 3.60
C GLU A 380 -1.32 -26.93 4.07
N ASN A 381 -1.18 -27.51 5.26
CA ASN A 381 -2.05 -28.58 5.74
C ASN A 381 -2.77 -28.17 7.03
N LYS A 382 -3.98 -28.70 7.25
CA LYS A 382 -4.70 -28.62 8.54
C LYS A 382 -4.99 -27.19 8.99
N PHE A 383 -5.46 -26.36 8.07
CA PHE A 383 -5.92 -25.01 8.38
C PHE A 383 -7.40 -25.00 8.76
N SER A 384 -7.82 -24.01 9.54
CA SER A 384 -9.23 -23.78 9.87
C SER A 384 -9.82 -22.66 9.03
N VAL A 385 -11.04 -22.83 8.54
CA VAL A 385 -11.72 -21.90 7.63
C VAL A 385 -12.80 -21.10 8.34
N HIS A 386 -12.71 -19.79 8.27
CA HIS A 386 -13.64 -18.85 8.87
C HIS A 386 -14.22 -17.91 7.83
N ILE A 387 -15.39 -17.35 8.13
CA ILE A 387 -15.96 -16.20 7.41
C ILE A 387 -16.00 -15.00 8.35
N PRO A 388 -15.58 -13.80 7.88
CA PRO A 388 -15.75 -12.58 8.65
C PRO A 388 -17.24 -12.17 8.62
N HIS A 389 -17.89 -12.26 9.78
CA HIS A 389 -19.29 -11.88 9.94
C HIS A 389 -19.39 -10.86 11.08
N SER A 390 -19.72 -9.61 10.74
CA SER A 390 -19.68 -8.48 11.67
C SER A 390 -18.27 -8.33 12.27
N ASP A 391 -18.14 -8.57 13.57
CA ASP A 391 -16.97 -8.41 14.42
C ASP A 391 -16.33 -9.76 14.81
N GLN A 392 -16.89 -10.88 14.34
CA GLN A 392 -16.45 -12.23 14.73
C GLN A 392 -16.06 -13.08 13.53
N LEU A 393 -15.04 -13.92 13.74
CA LEU A 393 -14.66 -14.96 12.80
C LEU A 393 -15.48 -16.22 13.08
N GLN A 394 -16.48 -16.47 12.23
CA GLN A 394 -17.32 -17.65 12.36
C GLN A 394 -16.64 -18.84 11.69
N LEU A 395 -16.37 -19.91 12.44
CA LEU A 395 -15.85 -21.17 11.90
C LEU A 395 -16.89 -21.79 10.94
N THR A 396 -16.44 -22.23 9.77
CA THR A 396 -17.30 -22.78 8.71
C THR A 396 -16.72 -24.07 8.14
N SER A 397 -17.59 -24.93 7.59
CA SER A 397 -17.17 -26.18 6.95
C SER A 397 -16.50 -25.94 5.60
N SER A 398 -16.93 -24.92 4.86
CA SER A 398 -16.39 -24.58 3.55
C SER A 398 -16.79 -23.18 3.09
N VAL A 399 -15.98 -22.61 2.19
CA VAL A 399 -16.21 -21.31 1.54
C VAL A 399 -16.07 -21.47 0.03
N LYS A 400 -17.12 -21.08 -0.70
CA LYS A 400 -17.21 -21.20 -2.17
C LYS A 400 -16.73 -19.96 -2.90
N ALA A 401 -16.43 -20.14 -4.19
CA ALA A 401 -16.12 -19.08 -5.15
C ALA A 401 -17.01 -17.83 -5.02
N GLY A 402 -16.39 -16.67 -5.17
CA GLY A 402 -17.02 -15.36 -5.06
C GLY A 402 -17.07 -14.79 -3.65
N ASN A 403 -16.56 -15.51 -2.63
CA ASN A 403 -16.50 -15.05 -1.24
C ASN A 403 -15.07 -14.77 -0.77
N ILE A 404 -14.98 -14.17 0.42
CA ILE A 404 -13.76 -13.97 1.18
C ILE A 404 -13.74 -14.99 2.32
N ALA A 405 -12.63 -15.71 2.47
CA ALA A 405 -12.37 -16.65 3.55
C ALA A 405 -11.22 -16.12 4.43
N VAL A 406 -11.24 -16.50 5.70
CA VAL A 406 -10.12 -16.28 6.63
C VAL A 406 -9.60 -17.64 7.06
N LEU A 407 -8.36 -17.95 6.71
CA LEU A 407 -7.69 -19.19 7.05
C LEU A 407 -6.80 -18.98 8.26
N THR A 408 -6.79 -19.93 9.20
CA THR A 408 -5.87 -19.94 10.34
C THR A 408 -5.04 -21.21 10.34
N GLY A 409 -3.79 -21.13 10.82
CA GLY A 409 -2.85 -22.26 10.83
C GLY A 409 -1.97 -22.38 9.57
N MET A 410 -2.03 -21.40 8.67
CA MET A 410 -1.10 -21.27 7.55
C MET A 410 0.30 -20.91 8.08
N LYS A 411 1.36 -21.46 7.50
CA LYS A 411 2.74 -21.26 8.00
C LYS A 411 3.64 -20.46 7.08
N SER A 412 3.63 -20.79 5.79
CA SER A 412 4.53 -20.21 4.81
C SER A 412 3.84 -19.18 3.92
N THR A 413 2.52 -19.14 3.88
CA THR A 413 1.75 -18.25 3.01
C THR A 413 1.97 -16.77 3.32
N THR A 414 2.24 -15.98 2.28
CA THR A 414 2.38 -14.51 2.32
C THR A 414 1.32 -13.81 1.47
N THR A 415 1.14 -12.50 1.68
CA THR A 415 0.31 -11.65 0.82
C THR A 415 0.78 -11.74 -0.63
N GLY A 416 -0.16 -11.90 -1.57
CA GLY A 416 0.11 -12.08 -3.00
C GLY A 416 0.21 -13.53 -3.46
N ASP A 417 0.19 -14.51 -2.55
CA ASP A 417 0.29 -15.93 -2.91
C ASP A 417 -1.00 -16.47 -3.55
N THR A 418 -0.84 -17.31 -4.56
CA THR A 418 -1.92 -18.07 -5.21
C THR A 418 -2.03 -19.46 -4.58
N LEU A 419 -3.22 -19.78 -4.07
CA LEU A 419 -3.54 -21.07 -3.47
C LEU A 419 -4.45 -21.89 -4.40
N VAL A 420 -4.11 -23.16 -4.56
CA VAL A 420 -4.89 -24.12 -5.37
C VAL A 420 -5.06 -25.44 -4.62
N ALA A 421 -5.97 -26.31 -5.09
CA ALA A 421 -6.25 -27.58 -4.42
C ALA A 421 -5.04 -28.54 -4.37
N SER A 422 -4.22 -28.59 -5.43
CA SER A 422 -3.06 -29.50 -5.49
C SER A 422 -2.03 -29.06 -6.54
N LYS A 423 -0.83 -29.64 -6.48
CA LYS A 423 0.20 -29.46 -7.50
C LYS A 423 -0.30 -29.88 -8.91
N ARG A 424 -1.05 -30.99 -9.00
CA ARG A 424 -1.63 -31.44 -10.27
C ARG A 424 -2.62 -30.43 -10.84
N THR A 425 -3.41 -29.78 -9.99
CA THR A 425 -4.32 -28.71 -10.39
C THR A 425 -3.55 -27.52 -10.98
N ALA A 426 -2.42 -27.14 -10.34
CA ALA A 426 -1.54 -26.10 -10.88
C ALA A 426 -1.00 -26.46 -12.27
N GLU A 427 -0.55 -27.69 -12.47
CA GLU A 427 -0.03 -28.17 -13.76
C GLU A 427 -1.09 -28.10 -14.87
N ILE A 428 -2.30 -28.60 -14.61
CA ILE A 428 -3.42 -28.55 -15.56
C ILE A 428 -3.84 -27.11 -15.87
N ALA A 429 -3.90 -26.25 -14.86
CA ALA A 429 -4.20 -24.83 -15.04
C ALA A 429 -3.12 -24.17 -15.92
N ASN A 430 -1.86 -24.55 -15.77
CA ASN A 430 -0.76 -24.00 -16.55
C ASN A 430 -0.83 -24.41 -18.02
N GLU A 431 -1.19 -25.66 -18.30
CA GLU A 431 -1.46 -26.12 -19.66
C GLU A 431 -2.63 -25.37 -20.32
N ARG A 432 -3.69 -25.05 -19.57
CA ARG A 432 -4.82 -24.26 -20.08
C ARG A 432 -4.42 -22.80 -20.31
N HIS A 433 -3.67 -22.21 -19.36
CA HIS A 433 -3.18 -20.85 -19.46
C HIS A 433 -2.27 -20.64 -20.70
N GLN A 434 -1.41 -21.61 -21.01
CA GLN A 434 -0.56 -21.59 -22.21
C GLN A 434 -1.33 -21.67 -23.54
N LYS A 435 -2.60 -22.08 -23.51
CA LYS A 435 -3.47 -22.16 -24.70
C LYS A 435 -4.29 -20.89 -24.92
N LEU A 436 -4.22 -19.91 -24.01
CA LEU A 436 -4.93 -18.64 -24.16
C LEU A 436 -4.34 -17.83 -25.31
N THR A 437 -5.22 -17.17 -26.05
CA THR A 437 -4.87 -16.32 -27.18
C THR A 437 -4.68 -14.87 -26.75
N THR A 438 -4.03 -14.04 -27.56
CA THR A 438 -3.91 -12.58 -27.32
C THR A 438 -5.27 -11.89 -27.16
N GLU A 439 -6.33 -12.41 -27.79
CA GLU A 439 -7.69 -11.91 -27.61
C GLU A 439 -8.25 -12.18 -26.21
N ASP A 440 -7.91 -13.32 -25.60
CA ASP A 440 -8.31 -13.64 -24.22
C ASP A 440 -7.65 -12.68 -23.20
N PHE A 441 -6.42 -12.24 -23.47
CA PHE A 441 -5.70 -11.30 -22.60
C PHE A 441 -6.23 -9.87 -22.70
N ASN A 442 -6.96 -9.54 -23.78
CA ASN A 442 -7.63 -8.25 -23.96
C ASN A 442 -8.97 -8.15 -23.20
N GLU A 443 -9.39 -9.20 -22.47
CA GLU A 443 -10.52 -9.10 -21.55
C GLU A 443 -10.28 -7.96 -20.52
N VAL A 444 -11.34 -7.18 -20.26
CA VAL A 444 -11.33 -6.01 -19.35
C VAL A 444 -10.84 -6.36 -17.94
N TYR A 445 -10.91 -7.64 -17.57
CA TYR A 445 -10.60 -8.17 -16.23
C TYR A 445 -9.53 -9.26 -16.31
N ASN A 446 -8.26 -8.83 -16.31
CA ASN A 446 -7.14 -9.76 -16.34
C ASN A 446 -6.42 -9.87 -14.98
N LEU A 447 -6.62 -11.01 -14.32
CA LEU A 447 -6.00 -11.32 -13.02
C LEU A 447 -4.62 -11.98 -13.14
N PHE A 448 -4.12 -12.26 -14.34
CA PHE A 448 -2.82 -12.90 -14.60
C PHE A 448 -1.70 -11.92 -14.99
N PHE A 449 -2.03 -10.68 -15.38
CA PHE A 449 -1.01 -9.67 -15.65
C PHE A 449 -0.37 -9.16 -14.36
N GLN A 450 0.91 -9.44 -14.18
CA GLN A 450 1.79 -8.67 -13.28
C GLN A 450 2.09 -7.34 -13.97
N THR A 451 1.69 -6.22 -13.38
CA THR A 451 2.11 -4.90 -13.86
C THR A 451 3.56 -4.65 -13.46
N SER A 452 4.51 -5.37 -14.04
CA SER A 452 5.90 -4.94 -14.04
C SER A 452 6.07 -3.84 -15.09
N THR A 453 5.45 -2.69 -14.85
CA THR A 453 5.93 -1.44 -15.43
C THR A 453 7.20 -1.06 -14.69
N GLY A 454 8.31 -1.72 -15.02
CA GLY A 454 9.60 -1.07 -14.88
C GLY A 454 9.58 0.18 -15.75
N HIS A 455 10.03 1.32 -15.21
CA HIS A 455 10.01 2.62 -15.87
C HIS A 455 10.95 2.76 -17.10
N LEU A 456 11.40 1.64 -17.67
CA LEU A 456 11.97 1.59 -19.01
C LEU A 456 11.08 0.69 -19.86
N GLY A 457 10.66 1.20 -21.02
CA GLY A 457 9.90 0.48 -22.05
C GLY A 457 10.65 -0.69 -22.69
N HIS A 458 11.23 -1.58 -21.89
CA HIS A 458 11.54 -2.92 -22.29
C HIS A 458 10.28 -3.76 -22.15
N SER A 459 9.75 -4.19 -23.29
CA SER A 459 8.77 -5.26 -23.36
C SER A 459 9.30 -6.51 -22.66
N VAL A 460 8.95 -6.68 -21.38
CA VAL A 460 9.28 -7.90 -20.63
C VAL A 460 8.39 -9.01 -21.18
N GLY A 461 9.05 -10.00 -21.76
CA GLY A 461 8.39 -11.09 -22.48
C GLY A 461 7.39 -11.85 -21.60
N SER A 462 6.22 -12.13 -22.18
CA SER A 462 5.46 -13.37 -21.99
C SER A 462 5.53 -13.97 -20.57
N VAL A 463 4.79 -13.41 -19.61
CA VAL A 463 4.62 -14.04 -18.30
C VAL A 463 3.79 -15.31 -18.47
N LYS A 464 4.46 -16.45 -18.69
CA LYS A 464 3.88 -17.81 -18.77
C LYS A 464 3.72 -18.38 -17.36
N SER A 465 2.81 -17.85 -16.55
CA SER A 465 2.57 -18.43 -15.21
C SER A 465 1.11 -18.33 -14.79
N ILE A 466 0.60 -19.36 -14.11
CA ILE A 466 -0.74 -19.39 -13.50
C ILE A 466 -0.88 -18.52 -12.25
N LEU A 467 0.18 -17.81 -11.87
CA LEU A 467 0.17 -16.95 -10.71
C LEU A 467 -0.88 -15.88 -10.95
N LEU A 468 -1.89 -15.85 -10.09
CA LEU A 468 -2.74 -14.67 -10.00
C LEU A 468 -1.81 -13.53 -9.61
N SER A 469 -1.86 -12.42 -10.34
CA SER A 469 -0.97 -11.31 -10.06
C SER A 469 -1.29 -10.81 -8.65
N GLY A 470 -0.30 -11.02 -7.77
CA GLY A 470 -0.24 -10.49 -6.43
C GLY A 470 -0.07 -8.98 -6.46
N ILE A 471 0.18 -8.42 -5.29
CA ILE A 471 0.42 -6.99 -5.14
C ILE A 471 1.92 -6.74 -5.13
N ASP A 472 2.40 -5.88 -6.02
CA ASP A 472 3.78 -5.38 -5.98
C ASP A 472 3.86 -4.34 -4.86
N ALA A 473 4.74 -4.60 -3.89
CA ALA A 473 4.96 -3.66 -2.80
C ALA A 473 5.72 -2.43 -3.33
N PRO A 474 5.24 -1.20 -3.09
CA PRO A 474 5.98 0.00 -3.45
C PRO A 474 7.28 0.09 -2.64
N ASP A 475 8.30 0.73 -3.23
CA ASP A 475 9.57 0.93 -2.55
C ASP A 475 9.40 1.86 -1.34
N PRO A 476 10.08 1.59 -0.21
CA PRO A 476 10.05 2.47 0.95
C PRO A 476 10.67 3.82 0.60
N VAL A 477 9.97 4.90 0.96
CA VAL A 477 10.38 6.29 0.70
C VAL A 477 10.83 7.04 1.97
N TYR A 478 10.88 6.34 3.10
CA TYR A 478 11.31 6.86 4.39
C TYR A 478 12.14 5.81 5.12
N PHE A 479 13.29 6.20 5.65
CA PHE A 479 14.21 5.32 6.36
C PHE A 479 14.54 5.89 7.74
N CYS A 480 14.55 5.03 8.76
CA CYS A 480 14.92 5.39 10.13
C CYS A 480 15.57 4.22 10.85
N THR A 481 16.24 4.52 11.97
CA THR A 481 16.75 3.51 12.89
C THR A 481 15.69 3.14 13.91
N ILE A 482 15.69 1.88 14.31
CA ILE A 482 14.87 1.38 15.39
C ILE A 482 15.73 0.61 16.38
N GLU A 483 15.52 0.86 17.67
CA GLU A 483 16.25 0.20 18.73
C GLU A 483 15.27 -0.38 19.76
N ALA A 484 15.60 -1.58 20.24
CA ALA A 484 14.88 -2.19 21.34
C ALA A 484 15.06 -1.36 22.62
N PRO A 485 14.07 -1.34 23.53
CA PRO A 485 14.22 -0.65 24.81
C PRO A 485 15.42 -1.18 25.60
N SER A 486 16.18 -0.27 26.21
CA SER A 486 17.27 -0.61 27.14
C SER A 486 16.74 -1.45 28.30
N GLU A 487 17.53 -2.44 28.75
CA GLU A 487 17.16 -3.45 29.75
C GLU A 487 16.61 -2.91 31.09
N THR A 488 16.78 -1.62 31.38
CA THR A 488 16.44 -0.98 32.66
C THR A 488 15.02 -0.44 32.76
N SER A 489 14.25 -0.34 31.66
CA SER A 489 12.95 0.36 31.68
C SER A 489 11.69 -0.52 31.81
N ASN A 490 11.81 -1.84 32.01
CA ASN A 490 10.64 -2.72 32.17
C ASN A 490 10.71 -3.59 33.44
N VAL A 491 10.17 -3.05 34.54
CA VAL A 491 9.70 -3.83 35.69
C VAL A 491 8.34 -4.44 35.31
N LYS A 492 8.30 -5.72 34.89
CA LYS A 492 7.17 -6.67 35.12
C LYS A 492 7.27 -8.06 34.48
N PHE A 493 8.30 -8.41 33.70
CA PHE A 493 8.38 -9.76 33.13
C PHE A 493 9.78 -10.38 33.24
N GLU A 494 10.07 -11.03 34.38
CA GLU A 494 11.35 -11.72 34.67
C GLU A 494 11.64 -12.94 33.79
N LYS A 495 10.71 -13.40 32.93
CA LYS A 495 10.94 -14.51 31.99
C LYS A 495 11.55 -14.10 30.63
N VAL A 496 11.69 -12.80 30.34
CA VAL A 496 12.06 -12.31 28.98
C VAL A 496 13.53 -11.88 28.88
N ARG A 497 14.39 -12.28 29.84
CA ARG A 497 15.83 -11.93 29.84
C ARG A 497 16.62 -12.50 28.64
N SER A 498 16.28 -13.69 28.15
CA SER A 498 16.93 -14.34 26.99
C SER A 498 16.12 -14.21 25.69
N LEU A 499 14.92 -13.60 25.76
CA LEU A 499 13.94 -13.54 24.68
C LEU A 499 13.77 -12.14 24.08
N ASN A 500 14.19 -11.06 24.73
CA ASN A 500 13.91 -9.70 24.24
C ASN A 500 14.52 -9.38 22.86
N GLY A 501 15.78 -9.76 22.61
CA GLY A 501 16.40 -9.57 21.29
C GLY A 501 15.75 -10.43 20.20
N TYR A 502 15.42 -11.69 20.52
CA TYR A 502 14.69 -12.58 19.62
C TYR A 502 13.27 -12.08 19.36
N LEU A 503 12.54 -11.65 20.38
CA LEU A 503 11.17 -11.15 20.29
C LEU A 503 11.11 -9.86 19.47
N PHE A 504 12.07 -8.95 19.63
CA PHE A 504 12.14 -7.73 18.83
C PHE A 504 12.30 -8.05 17.33
N ILE A 505 13.26 -8.91 16.99
CA ILE A 505 13.48 -9.31 15.59
C ILE A 505 12.28 -10.11 15.06
N THR A 506 11.72 -11.03 15.83
CA THR A 506 10.55 -11.82 15.43
C THR A 506 9.32 -10.93 15.23
N ALA A 507 9.04 -9.98 16.12
CA ALA A 507 7.93 -9.05 15.99
C ALA A 507 8.06 -8.19 14.73
N LEU A 508 9.28 -7.70 14.46
CA LEU A 508 9.59 -6.97 13.23
C LEU A 508 9.39 -7.82 11.98
N GLN A 509 9.83 -9.07 11.98
CA GLN A 509 9.62 -10.00 10.87
C GLN A 509 8.14 -10.32 10.64
N GLU A 510 7.37 -10.53 11.70
CA GLU A 510 5.92 -10.75 11.61
C GLU A 510 5.20 -9.54 11.02
N LEU A 511 5.56 -8.32 11.46
CA LEU A 511 5.01 -7.09 10.88
C LEU A 511 5.41 -6.90 9.41
N ALA A 512 6.62 -7.28 9.01
CA ALA A 512 7.04 -7.23 7.60
C ALA A 512 6.34 -8.30 6.72
N ILE A 513 5.95 -9.43 7.30
CA ILE A 513 5.12 -10.45 6.61
C ILE A 513 3.71 -9.91 6.37
N GLU A 514 3.14 -9.21 7.36
CA GLU A 514 1.84 -8.56 7.22
C GLU A 514 1.88 -7.38 6.24
N ASP A 515 2.95 -6.57 6.31
CA ASP A 515 3.17 -5.42 5.45
C ASP A 515 4.49 -5.50 4.65
N PRO A 516 4.45 -6.11 3.44
CA PRO A 516 5.56 -6.09 2.50
C PRO A 516 6.19 -4.73 2.14
N SER A 517 5.52 -3.58 2.39
CA SER A 517 6.16 -2.26 2.20
C SER A 517 7.14 -1.90 3.33
N LEU A 518 7.09 -2.63 4.43
CA LEU A 518 8.03 -2.51 5.54
C LEU A 518 9.28 -3.34 5.24
N GLN A 519 10.39 -2.66 4.93
CA GLN A 519 11.68 -3.31 4.73
C GLN A 519 12.53 -3.21 5.99
N ILE A 520 13.14 -4.32 6.38
CA ILE A 520 13.95 -4.39 7.60
C ILE A 520 15.34 -4.89 7.20
N ARG A 521 16.36 -4.10 7.54
CA ARG A 521 17.76 -4.42 7.26
C ARG A 521 18.58 -4.21 8.52
N TYR A 522 19.42 -5.19 8.85
CA TYR A 522 20.41 -5.03 9.91
C TYR A 522 21.74 -4.61 9.29
N ASP A 523 22.24 -3.45 9.70
CA ASP A 523 23.53 -2.94 9.28
C ASP A 523 24.61 -3.48 10.23
N ASN A 524 25.38 -4.45 9.74
CA ASN A 524 26.44 -5.08 10.52
C ASN A 524 27.60 -4.13 10.85
N GLU A 525 27.79 -3.06 10.08
CA GLU A 525 28.92 -2.15 10.26
C GLU A 525 28.65 -1.12 11.35
N LEU A 526 27.43 -0.57 11.35
CA LEU A 526 26.99 0.41 12.36
C LEU A 526 26.25 -0.24 13.54
N GLY A 527 25.97 -1.55 13.46
CA GLY A 527 25.26 -2.29 14.52
C GLY A 527 23.80 -1.88 14.69
N GLN A 528 23.21 -1.21 13.71
CA GLN A 528 21.87 -0.61 13.77
C GLN A 528 20.84 -1.44 13.00
N THR A 529 19.59 -1.40 13.44
CA THR A 529 18.46 -1.93 12.67
C THR A 529 17.81 -0.79 11.90
N VAL A 530 17.85 -0.85 10.57
CA VAL A 530 17.26 0.13 9.67
C VAL A 530 15.90 -0.37 9.21
N ILE A 531 14.88 0.47 9.36
CA ILE A 531 13.54 0.26 8.81
C ILE A 531 13.32 1.21 7.65
N GLY A 532 12.90 0.66 6.52
CA GLY A 532 12.30 1.38 5.40
C GLY A 532 10.78 1.27 5.45
N ALA A 533 10.08 2.39 5.28
CA ALA A 533 8.62 2.48 5.27
C ALA A 533 8.12 3.52 4.27
N MET A 534 6.79 3.59 4.13
CA MET A 534 6.10 4.50 3.19
C MET A 534 6.04 5.96 3.65
N GLY A 535 6.37 6.25 4.91
CA GLY A 535 6.32 7.60 5.49
C GLY A 535 6.43 7.61 7.01
N GLU A 536 6.45 8.82 7.58
CA GLU A 536 6.53 9.03 9.04
C GLU A 536 5.35 8.42 9.78
N LEU A 537 4.11 8.64 9.29
CA LEU A 537 2.91 8.07 9.88
C LEU A 537 2.97 6.54 9.92
N HIS A 538 3.48 5.92 8.85
CA HIS A 538 3.62 4.47 8.78
C HIS A 538 4.52 3.96 9.93
N ILE A 539 5.67 4.59 10.17
CA ILE A 539 6.53 4.24 11.31
C ILE A 539 5.85 4.46 12.66
N GLU A 540 5.06 5.52 12.81
CA GLU A 540 4.29 5.75 14.04
C GLU A 540 3.29 4.63 14.34
N VAL A 541 2.59 4.12 13.30
CA VAL A 541 1.71 2.95 13.42
C VAL A 541 2.50 1.72 13.82
N ILE A 542 3.63 1.43 13.16
CA ILE A 542 4.46 0.26 13.45
C ILE A 542 4.97 0.30 14.89
N ARG A 543 5.44 1.46 15.36
CA ARG A 543 5.86 1.66 16.76
C ARG A 543 4.71 1.40 17.74
N ASP A 544 3.53 1.93 17.44
CA ASP A 544 2.35 1.73 18.28
C ASP A 544 1.91 0.25 18.32
N ARG A 545 1.98 -0.46 17.19
CA ARG A 545 1.73 -1.91 17.12
C ARG A 545 2.75 -2.72 17.89
N LEU A 546 4.05 -2.43 17.76
CA LEU A 546 5.11 -3.06 18.57
C LEU A 546 4.82 -2.91 20.06
N ARG A 547 4.35 -1.73 20.48
CA ARG A 547 3.97 -1.46 21.87
C ARG A 547 2.71 -2.22 22.30
N ARG A 548 1.64 -2.22 21.50
CA ARG A 548 0.33 -2.81 21.87
C ARG A 548 0.26 -4.33 21.71
N ASP A 549 0.82 -4.85 20.62
CA ASP A 549 0.71 -6.26 20.23
C ASP A 549 1.81 -7.08 20.90
N TYR A 550 3.02 -6.53 20.99
CA TYR A 550 4.21 -7.23 21.51
C TYR A 550 4.74 -6.67 22.85
N GLY A 551 4.20 -5.56 23.35
CA GLY A 551 4.68 -4.93 24.59
C GLY A 551 6.06 -4.25 24.46
N LEU A 552 6.53 -4.03 23.23
CA LEU A 552 7.86 -3.49 22.94
C LEU A 552 7.81 -1.97 22.77
N ASN A 553 8.37 -1.23 23.73
CA ASN A 553 8.51 0.21 23.62
C ASN A 553 9.83 0.57 22.94
N VAL A 554 9.81 0.68 21.62
CA VAL A 554 10.99 0.86 20.76
C VAL A 554 11.36 2.34 20.58
N PHE A 555 12.65 2.62 20.48
CA PHE A 555 13.16 3.95 20.16
C PHE A 555 13.33 4.09 18.64
N VAL A 556 12.93 5.22 18.09
CA VAL A 556 13.07 5.54 16.67
C VAL A 556 13.99 6.74 16.54
N GLY A 557 15.05 6.60 15.76
CA GLY A 557 16.09 7.62 15.57
C GLY A 557 16.32 7.99 14.11
N SER A 558 17.17 8.98 13.90
CA SER A 558 17.70 9.30 12.57
C SER A 558 18.63 8.20 12.07
N LEU A 559 18.70 8.04 10.76
CA LEU A 559 19.61 7.08 10.13
C LEU A 559 21.06 7.48 10.39
N GLN A 560 21.87 6.56 10.93
CA GLN A 560 23.32 6.74 10.93
C GLN A 560 23.87 6.37 9.56
N VAL A 561 24.74 7.23 9.04
CA VAL A 561 25.26 7.12 7.69
C VAL A 561 26.68 6.55 7.74
N ALA A 562 26.89 5.43 7.04
CA ALA A 562 28.20 4.81 6.94
C ALA A 562 29.05 5.56 5.90
N TYR A 563 29.80 6.57 6.34
CA TYR A 563 30.78 7.25 5.50
C TYR A 563 31.96 6.34 5.18
N ARG A 564 32.74 6.69 4.15
CA ARG A 564 34.00 6.02 3.77
C ARG A 564 35.14 7.01 3.73
N GLU A 565 36.35 6.53 3.94
CA GLU A 565 37.56 7.32 3.65
C GLU A 565 38.23 6.78 2.39
N VAL A 566 38.75 7.67 1.56
CA VAL A 566 39.54 7.31 0.37
C VAL A 566 40.83 8.12 0.37
N ILE A 567 41.91 7.50 -0.11
CA ILE A 567 43.22 8.15 -0.22
C ILE A 567 43.30 9.00 -1.49
N GLU A 568 44.02 10.12 -1.42
CA GLU A 568 44.23 11.00 -2.57
C GLU A 568 45.50 10.66 -3.34
N ASN A 569 46.59 10.40 -2.61
CA ASN A 569 47.92 10.26 -3.19
C ASN A 569 48.45 8.84 -3.03
N GLU A 570 49.23 8.41 -4.02
CA GLU A 570 49.99 7.16 -3.93
C GLU A 570 51.15 7.31 -2.94
N VAL A 571 51.26 6.37 -2.00
CA VAL A 571 52.29 6.42 -0.94
C VAL A 571 52.93 5.06 -0.74
N THR A 572 54.26 5.06 -0.73
CA THR A 572 55.06 3.90 -0.33
C THR A 572 55.58 4.10 1.10
N ASN A 573 55.43 3.07 1.94
CA ASN A 573 55.94 3.07 3.30
C ASN A 573 56.59 1.72 3.63
N THR A 574 57.64 1.77 4.45
CA THR A 574 58.33 0.57 4.96
C THR A 574 58.26 0.57 6.48
N THR A 575 57.88 -0.57 7.06
CA THR A 575 57.93 -0.78 8.51
C THR A 575 58.79 -1.97 8.83
N ILE A 576 59.61 -1.82 9.88
CA ILE A 576 60.45 -2.86 10.44
C ILE A 576 59.95 -3.16 11.85
N LEU A 577 59.68 -4.43 12.13
CA LEU A 577 59.21 -4.89 13.43
C LEU A 577 60.09 -6.05 13.90
N ASN A 578 60.70 -5.86 15.07
CA ASN A 578 61.60 -6.83 15.68
C ASN A 578 60.85 -7.60 16.77
N SER A 579 60.86 -8.91 16.70
CA SER A 579 60.34 -9.82 17.73
C SER A 579 61.48 -10.55 18.41
N ALA A 580 61.50 -10.54 19.75
CA ALA A 580 62.39 -11.36 20.56
C ALA A 580 61.63 -12.61 21.01
N PHE A 581 62.17 -13.79 20.69
CA PHE A 581 61.58 -15.08 21.06
C PHE A 581 62.45 -15.74 22.14
N GLY A 582 61.98 -15.72 23.40
CA GLY A 582 62.66 -16.34 24.55
C GLY A 582 64.03 -15.75 24.91
N ASP A 583 64.78 -16.44 25.79
CA ASP A 583 66.13 -16.11 26.28
C ASP A 583 67.24 -16.19 25.20
N SER A 584 66.89 -16.20 23.92
CA SER A 584 67.85 -16.28 22.82
C SER A 584 68.15 -14.90 22.22
N GLU A 585 69.43 -14.58 22.03
CA GLU A 585 69.92 -13.32 21.42
C GLU A 585 69.54 -13.14 19.94
N MET A 586 68.81 -14.09 19.33
CA MET A 586 68.39 -14.04 17.93
C MET A 586 67.14 -13.17 17.76
N LYS A 587 67.35 -11.95 17.29
CA LYS A 587 66.26 -11.02 16.92
C LYS A 587 65.64 -11.47 15.59
N HIS A 588 64.35 -11.81 15.61
CA HIS A 588 63.58 -12.04 14.40
C HIS A 588 63.03 -10.72 13.89
N GLU A 589 63.57 -10.22 12.80
CA GLU A 589 63.13 -9.06 12.04
C GLU A 589 62.09 -9.43 10.96
N CYS A 590 61.01 -8.65 10.90
CA CYS A 590 60.07 -8.60 9.80
C CYS A 590 60.07 -7.19 9.20
N ARG A 591 60.42 -7.09 7.91
CA ARG A 591 60.39 -5.83 7.15
C ARG A 591 59.38 -5.97 6.02
N ILE A 592 58.41 -5.07 5.99
CA ILE A 592 57.34 -5.06 4.98
C ILE A 592 57.26 -3.67 4.36
N THR A 593 57.25 -3.62 3.03
CA THR A 593 57.06 -2.38 2.28
C THR A 593 55.81 -2.49 1.41
N PHE A 594 54.88 -1.58 1.62
CA PHE A 594 53.66 -1.45 0.82
C PHE A 594 53.67 -0.15 0.02
N THR A 595 53.05 -0.20 -1.14
CA THR A 595 52.57 0.97 -1.88
C THR A 595 51.05 0.96 -1.84
N LEU A 596 50.47 2.02 -1.28
CA LEU A 596 49.03 2.27 -1.27
C LEU A 596 48.68 3.15 -2.47
N LYS A 597 47.78 2.68 -3.32
CA LYS A 597 47.36 3.40 -4.53
C LYS A 597 45.84 3.61 -4.55
N PRO A 598 45.34 4.83 -4.84
CA PRO A 598 43.91 5.05 -5.01
C PRO A 598 43.39 4.27 -6.22
N SER A 599 42.27 3.59 -6.02
CA SER A 599 41.63 2.71 -7.01
C SER A 599 40.13 2.92 -6.96
N LYS A 600 39.67 3.95 -7.69
CA LYS A 600 38.25 4.36 -7.72
C LYS A 600 37.35 3.18 -8.09
N ASP A 601 36.22 3.07 -7.40
CA ASP A 601 35.18 2.06 -7.60
C ASP A 601 35.64 0.59 -7.34
N SER A 602 36.81 0.38 -6.72
CA SER A 602 37.26 -0.97 -6.34
C SER A 602 36.54 -1.50 -5.10
N GLY A 603 35.97 -0.59 -4.30
CA GLY A 603 35.16 -0.87 -3.12
C GLY A 603 36.00 -1.27 -1.91
N LYS A 604 35.50 -2.23 -1.14
CA LYS A 604 36.20 -2.76 0.04
C LYS A 604 37.45 -3.52 -0.39
N PHE A 605 38.55 -3.34 0.36
CA PHE A 605 39.78 -4.10 0.21
C PHE A 605 39.52 -5.62 0.17
N LYS A 606 40.05 -6.29 -0.86
CA LYS A 606 39.86 -7.74 -1.07
C LYS A 606 41.10 -8.52 -0.66
N GLN A 607 42.25 -8.17 -1.23
CA GLN A 607 43.54 -8.83 -0.97
C GLN A 607 44.68 -7.94 -1.44
N VAL A 608 45.87 -8.18 -0.88
CA VAL A 608 47.12 -7.53 -1.28
C VAL A 608 47.55 -8.03 -2.66
N VAL A 609 47.97 -7.10 -3.52
CA VAL A 609 48.61 -7.40 -4.80
C VAL A 609 50.11 -7.58 -4.55
N VAL A 610 50.67 -8.74 -4.88
CA VAL A 610 52.09 -9.03 -4.63
C VAL A 610 52.92 -8.72 -5.87
N LEU A 611 53.75 -7.67 -5.80
CA LEU A 611 54.67 -7.23 -6.85
C LEU A 611 56.07 -7.05 -6.26
N LEU A 612 56.69 -8.16 -5.88
CA LEU A 612 58.03 -8.16 -5.29
C LEU A 612 59.10 -7.81 -6.33
N ASP A 613 60.10 -7.04 -5.93
CA ASP A 613 61.28 -6.78 -6.75
C ASP A 613 62.02 -8.09 -7.06
N ASN A 614 62.66 -8.17 -8.23
CA ASN A 614 63.38 -9.38 -8.70
C ASN A 614 64.52 -9.80 -7.76
N ASN A 615 65.00 -8.86 -6.93
CA ASN A 615 66.05 -9.10 -5.94
C ASN A 615 65.51 -9.67 -4.61
N ASN A 616 64.20 -9.80 -4.44
CA ASN A 616 63.58 -10.34 -3.23
C ASN A 616 63.58 -11.88 -3.24
N GLU A 617 63.90 -12.52 -2.10
CA GLU A 617 64.00 -13.98 -1.99
C GLU A 617 62.70 -14.75 -2.33
N TYR A 618 61.55 -14.08 -2.25
CA TYR A 618 60.24 -14.65 -2.56
C TYR A 618 59.76 -14.33 -3.99
N ALA A 619 60.53 -13.54 -4.76
CA ALA A 619 60.21 -13.27 -6.16
C ALA A 619 60.32 -14.56 -7.00
N GLY A 620 59.25 -14.92 -7.71
CA GLY A 620 59.16 -16.16 -8.51
C GLY A 620 58.93 -17.45 -7.73
N VAL A 621 59.26 -17.50 -6.43
CA VAL A 621 59.04 -18.67 -5.54
C VAL A 621 57.68 -18.60 -4.83
N GLY A 622 57.18 -17.38 -4.57
CA GLY A 622 55.92 -17.14 -3.88
C GLY A 622 56.06 -17.08 -2.36
N ILE A 623 55.18 -16.32 -1.72
CA ILE A 623 55.08 -16.21 -0.25
C ILE A 623 54.26 -17.38 0.27
N HIS A 624 54.66 -17.96 1.41
CA HIS A 624 53.89 -19.02 2.06
C HIS A 624 52.45 -18.57 2.38
N GLU A 625 51.46 -19.41 2.10
CA GLU A 625 50.03 -19.08 2.23
C GLU A 625 49.67 -18.52 3.62
N ASN A 626 50.09 -19.17 4.69
CA ASN A 626 49.88 -18.68 6.06
C ASN A 626 50.42 -17.26 6.32
N TRP A 627 51.53 -16.88 5.69
CA TRP A 627 52.10 -15.55 5.84
C TRP A 627 51.37 -14.53 4.98
N LEU A 628 50.95 -14.91 3.78
CA LEU A 628 50.10 -14.08 2.93
C LEU A 628 48.74 -13.80 3.59
N ASN A 629 48.13 -14.81 4.23
CA ASN A 629 46.90 -14.64 5.00
C ASN A 629 47.08 -13.67 6.16
N ALA A 630 48.19 -13.77 6.91
CA ALA A 630 48.50 -12.84 7.98
C ALA A 630 48.75 -11.40 7.49
N ILE A 631 49.40 -11.26 6.34
CA ILE A 631 49.57 -9.96 5.67
C ILE A 631 48.21 -9.36 5.31
N ASN A 632 47.34 -10.15 4.67
CA ASN A 632 45.99 -9.72 4.28
C ASN A 632 45.15 -9.32 5.50
N GLU A 633 45.16 -10.10 6.58
CA GLU A 633 44.49 -9.78 7.84
C GLU A 633 45.01 -8.48 8.45
N GLY A 634 46.34 -8.28 8.45
CA GLY A 634 46.96 -7.06 8.95
C GLY A 634 46.56 -5.82 8.14
N CYS A 635 46.54 -5.93 6.82
CA CYS A 635 46.09 -4.86 5.93
C CYS A 635 44.60 -4.54 6.14
N ASN A 636 43.75 -5.56 6.17
CA ASN A 636 42.31 -5.41 6.38
C ASN A 636 42.01 -4.74 7.73
N ASN A 637 42.71 -5.13 8.80
CA ASN A 637 42.55 -4.51 10.13
C ASN A 637 42.94 -3.03 10.15
N ALA A 638 44.01 -2.64 9.44
CA ALA A 638 44.41 -1.23 9.34
C ALA A 638 43.41 -0.39 8.54
N LEU A 639 42.78 -0.98 7.51
CA LEU A 639 41.80 -0.29 6.66
C LEU A 639 40.41 -0.19 7.28
N CYS A 640 40.12 -0.91 8.37
CA CYS A 640 38.87 -0.76 9.11
C CYS A 640 38.72 0.61 9.79
N THR A 641 39.82 1.34 10.05
CA THR A 641 39.78 2.62 10.76
C THR A 641 40.66 3.65 10.04
N GLY A 642 40.02 4.53 9.29
CA GLY A 642 40.67 5.61 8.56
C GLY A 642 41.20 6.73 9.47
N PRO A 643 42.20 7.50 8.99
CA PRO A 643 42.88 8.51 9.80
C PRO A 643 42.07 9.80 10.04
N LEU A 644 41.03 10.09 9.25
CA LEU A 644 40.34 11.39 9.31
C LEU A 644 39.24 11.41 10.37
N ALA A 645 38.28 10.50 10.26
CA ALA A 645 37.10 10.40 11.11
C ALA A 645 36.86 8.99 11.66
N GLY A 646 37.74 8.04 11.34
CA GLY A 646 37.69 6.66 11.84
C GLY A 646 36.79 5.74 11.03
N PHE A 647 36.39 6.15 9.81
CA PHE A 647 35.55 5.32 8.94
C PHE A 647 36.38 4.32 8.13
N THR A 648 35.74 3.26 7.63
CA THR A 648 36.40 2.25 6.81
C THR A 648 36.97 2.86 5.53
N VAL A 649 38.23 2.51 5.21
CA VAL A 649 38.93 2.97 4.01
C VAL A 649 38.55 2.10 2.79
N TYR A 650 38.06 2.74 1.73
CA TYR A 650 37.63 2.10 0.48
C TYR A 650 38.52 2.55 -0.69
N ASP A 651 38.31 1.92 -1.85
CA ASP A 651 38.87 2.36 -3.13
C ASP A 651 40.40 2.43 -3.12
N ILE A 652 41.02 1.36 -2.63
CA ILE A 652 42.46 1.29 -2.38
C ILE A 652 43.06 -0.05 -2.82
N ASP A 653 44.11 0.04 -3.62
CA ASP A 653 44.98 -1.08 -3.93
C ASP A 653 46.19 -1.07 -2.97
N VAL A 654 46.39 -2.20 -2.28
CA VAL A 654 47.55 -2.42 -1.42
C VAL A 654 48.53 -3.32 -2.14
N ILE A 655 49.69 -2.78 -2.53
CA ILE A 655 50.70 -3.47 -3.32
C ILE A 655 51.91 -3.78 -2.44
N LEU A 656 52.22 -5.07 -2.26
CA LEU A 656 53.43 -5.51 -1.57
C LEU A 656 54.61 -5.46 -2.52
N ILE A 657 55.57 -4.56 -2.25
CA ILE A 657 56.75 -4.38 -3.10
C ILE A 657 58.02 -5.01 -2.53
N ASP A 658 58.10 -5.17 -1.21
CA ASP A 658 59.24 -5.79 -0.55
C ASP A 658 58.81 -6.46 0.76
N PHE A 659 59.34 -7.67 0.99
CA PHE A 659 59.03 -8.49 2.16
C PHE A 659 60.27 -9.26 2.60
N VAL A 660 60.69 -9.07 3.84
CA VAL A 660 61.80 -9.81 4.46
C VAL A 660 61.33 -10.39 5.79
N ALA A 661 61.51 -11.69 5.97
CA ALA A 661 61.23 -12.40 7.21
C ALA A 661 62.47 -13.20 7.62
N SER A 662 63.12 -12.80 8.71
CA SER A 662 64.34 -13.45 9.19
C SER A 662 64.03 -14.68 10.06
N GLY A 663 64.58 -15.82 9.65
CA GLY A 663 64.36 -17.10 10.32
C GLY A 663 63.11 -17.82 9.80
N LYS A 664 63.24 -19.11 9.49
CA LYS A 664 62.20 -19.97 8.87
C LYS A 664 60.94 -20.21 9.76
N ARG A 665 60.75 -19.48 10.86
CA ARG A 665 59.68 -19.68 11.86
C ARG A 665 59.17 -18.36 12.46
N LEU A 666 58.86 -17.36 11.64
CA LEU A 666 58.24 -16.13 12.14
C LEU A 666 56.75 -16.37 12.51
N ASN A 667 56.32 -15.85 13.66
CA ASN A 667 54.91 -15.94 14.08
C ASN A 667 54.03 -15.07 13.17
N PRO A 668 52.97 -15.62 12.54
CA PRO A 668 52.02 -14.87 11.72
C PRO A 668 51.49 -13.59 12.39
N ALA A 669 51.31 -13.58 13.72
CA ALA A 669 50.86 -12.40 14.44
C ALA A 669 51.82 -11.19 14.31
N VAL A 670 53.13 -11.44 14.25
CA VAL A 670 54.14 -10.37 14.07
C VAL A 670 54.06 -9.81 12.65
N ILE A 671 53.83 -10.69 11.66
CA ILE A 671 53.67 -10.29 10.25
C ILE A 671 52.41 -9.44 10.10
N SER A 672 51.29 -9.88 10.68
CA SER A 672 50.02 -9.15 10.67
C SER A 672 50.15 -7.77 11.35
N ALA A 673 50.83 -7.70 12.50
CA ALA A 673 51.09 -6.44 13.20
C ALA A 673 52.01 -5.50 12.38
N ALA A 674 53.06 -6.04 11.75
CA ALA A 674 53.94 -5.26 10.87
C ALA A 674 53.19 -4.73 9.66
N ALA A 675 52.33 -5.54 9.05
CA ALA A 675 51.52 -5.13 7.92
C ALA A 675 50.51 -4.05 8.30
N SER A 676 49.79 -4.24 9.41
CA SER A 676 48.81 -3.28 9.93
C SER A 676 49.46 -1.93 10.25
N LYS A 677 50.62 -1.94 10.93
CA LYS A 677 51.37 -0.72 11.24
C LYS A 677 51.86 0.00 9.98
N CYS A 678 52.36 -0.75 8.99
CA CYS A 678 52.86 -0.19 7.73
C CYS A 678 51.76 0.54 6.95
N VAL A 679 50.59 -0.09 6.84
CA VAL A 679 49.42 0.51 6.19
C VAL A 679 48.92 1.73 6.97
N ALA A 680 48.81 1.65 8.31
CA ALA A 680 48.36 2.77 9.12
C ALA A 680 49.25 4.03 8.99
N GLU A 681 50.58 3.85 9.00
CA GLU A 681 51.54 4.93 8.79
C GLU A 681 51.50 5.50 7.37
N ALA A 682 51.25 4.65 6.36
CA ALA A 682 51.10 5.08 4.98
C ALA A 682 49.81 5.89 4.77
N LEU A 683 48.69 5.47 5.38
CA LEU A 683 47.41 6.18 5.30
C LEU A 683 47.51 7.62 5.83
N GLN A 684 48.25 7.85 6.92
CA GLN A 684 48.46 9.19 7.46
C GLN A 684 49.20 10.13 6.49
N LYS A 685 50.04 9.58 5.60
CA LYS A 685 50.82 10.35 4.62
C LYS A 685 50.09 10.54 3.28
N ALA A 686 49.11 9.67 2.96
CA ALA A 686 48.43 9.64 1.67
C ALA A 686 47.45 10.80 1.44
N GLY A 687 47.02 11.47 2.52
CA GLY A 687 45.90 12.40 2.48
C GLY A 687 44.58 11.65 2.26
N THR A 688 43.55 11.96 3.04
CA THR A 688 42.25 11.30 2.93
C THR A 688 41.10 12.30 2.88
N HIS A 689 40.08 11.96 2.10
CA HIS A 689 38.79 12.64 2.08
C HIS A 689 37.66 11.64 2.32
N LEU A 690 36.46 12.16 2.61
CA LEU A 690 35.30 11.33 2.89
C LEU A 690 34.44 11.13 1.65
N LEU A 691 33.91 9.92 1.51
CA LEU A 691 32.76 9.65 0.65
C LEU A 691 31.49 9.54 1.49
N GLU A 692 30.39 10.05 0.97
CA GLU A 692 29.04 9.87 1.51
C GLU A 692 28.22 8.93 0.62
N PRO A 693 27.37 8.06 1.20
CA PRO A 693 26.48 7.22 0.42
C PRO A 693 25.35 8.05 -0.20
N ILE A 694 24.99 7.68 -1.43
CA ILE A 694 23.99 8.34 -2.25
C ILE A 694 22.83 7.42 -2.61
N MET A 695 21.68 8.04 -2.84
CA MET A 695 20.47 7.40 -3.33
C MET A 695 20.08 8.02 -4.66
N ASN A 696 19.80 7.16 -5.64
CA ASN A 696 19.16 7.55 -6.88
C ASN A 696 17.67 7.72 -6.61
N ALA A 697 17.15 8.92 -6.81
CA ALA A 697 15.78 9.28 -6.58
C ALA A 697 15.09 9.65 -7.91
N GLU A 698 13.97 9.00 -8.19
CA GLU A 698 13.11 9.31 -9.32
C GLU A 698 11.76 9.81 -8.81
N VAL A 699 11.36 11.01 -9.23
CA VAL A 699 10.08 11.61 -8.85
C VAL A 699 9.22 11.78 -10.09
N PHE A 700 8.07 11.10 -10.11
CA PHE A 700 7.12 11.11 -11.22
C PHE A 700 5.96 12.03 -10.88
N THR A 701 5.55 12.89 -11.81
CA THR A 701 4.37 13.74 -11.62
C THR A 701 3.69 14.08 -12.93
N THR A 702 2.38 14.35 -12.89
CA THR A 702 1.58 14.69 -14.08
C THR A 702 1.51 16.18 -14.37
N SER A 703 2.18 17.01 -13.56
CA SER A 703 2.16 18.47 -13.69
C SER A 703 3.57 19.03 -13.76
N LYS A 704 3.85 19.79 -14.84
CA LYS A 704 5.13 20.48 -15.01
C LYS A 704 5.46 21.38 -13.82
N ARG A 705 4.46 22.09 -13.29
CA ARG A 705 4.61 22.96 -12.11
C ARG A 705 5.11 22.16 -10.89
N HIS A 706 4.60 20.96 -10.68
CA HIS A 706 5.05 20.10 -9.59
C HIS A 706 6.48 19.63 -9.81
N ALA A 707 6.85 19.27 -11.03
CA ALA A 707 8.24 18.90 -11.37
C ALA A 707 9.22 20.06 -11.09
N ASP A 708 8.86 21.30 -11.47
CA ASP A 708 9.67 22.49 -11.19
C ASP A 708 9.82 22.74 -9.67
N MET A 709 8.79 22.49 -8.87
CA MET A 709 8.85 22.59 -7.42
C MET A 709 9.72 21.49 -6.80
N THR A 710 9.63 20.26 -7.33
CA THR A 710 10.49 19.14 -6.94
C THR A 710 11.96 19.46 -7.16
N LEU A 711 12.32 20.02 -8.33
CA LEU A 711 13.70 20.45 -8.60
C LEU A 711 14.24 21.40 -7.53
N LYS A 712 13.44 22.39 -7.12
CA LYS A 712 13.84 23.36 -6.08
C LYS A 712 14.10 22.67 -4.74
N GLU A 713 13.28 21.68 -4.38
CA GLU A 713 13.47 20.92 -3.15
C GLU A 713 14.72 20.04 -3.21
N VAL A 714 15.02 19.43 -4.37
CA VAL A 714 16.25 18.65 -4.59
C VAL A 714 17.48 19.54 -4.42
N TYR A 715 17.53 20.72 -5.06
CA TYR A 715 18.66 21.64 -4.90
C TYR A 715 18.84 22.14 -3.47
N LYS A 716 17.74 22.41 -2.76
CA LYS A 716 17.78 22.80 -1.35
C LYS A 716 18.46 21.75 -0.47
N ARG A 717 18.35 20.48 -0.85
CA ARG A 717 18.92 19.31 -0.15
C ARG A 717 20.27 18.86 -0.72
N LYS A 718 20.93 19.73 -1.49
CA LYS A 718 22.23 19.46 -2.13
C LYS A 718 22.21 18.24 -3.06
N GLY A 719 21.04 17.88 -3.60
CA GLY A 719 20.92 16.83 -4.60
C GLY A 719 21.42 17.31 -5.96
N ILE A 720 21.93 16.36 -6.75
CA ILE A 720 22.39 16.58 -8.11
C ILE A 720 21.32 16.04 -9.05
N VAL A 721 20.78 16.90 -9.92
CA VAL A 721 19.80 16.49 -10.93
C VAL A 721 20.54 15.96 -12.16
N SER A 722 19.97 14.98 -12.86
CA SER A 722 20.52 14.49 -14.13
C SER A 722 20.67 15.62 -15.16
N GLU A 723 21.58 15.47 -16.12
CA GLU A 723 21.82 16.48 -17.17
C GLU A 723 20.55 16.85 -17.96
N SER A 724 19.61 15.91 -18.08
CA SER A 724 18.30 16.09 -18.70
C SER A 724 17.31 16.94 -17.88
N GLY A 725 17.57 17.19 -16.61
CA GLY A 725 16.73 18.01 -15.73
C GLY A 725 15.36 17.39 -15.47
N ILE A 726 14.37 17.80 -16.27
CA ILE A 726 13.01 17.22 -16.25
C ILE A 726 12.79 16.51 -17.58
N GLU A 727 12.59 15.20 -17.50
CA GLU A 727 12.21 14.39 -18.65
C GLU A 727 10.68 14.35 -18.78
N CYS A 728 10.16 14.51 -19.99
CA CYS A 728 8.73 14.34 -20.26
C CYS A 728 8.53 13.01 -21.00
N ILE A 729 7.85 12.06 -20.37
CA ILE A 729 7.54 10.74 -20.92
C ILE A 729 6.02 10.63 -21.03
N GLY A 730 5.49 10.83 -22.24
CA GLY A 730 4.03 10.95 -22.45
C GLY A 730 3.46 12.14 -21.67
N ASP A 731 2.47 11.89 -20.82
CA ASP A 731 1.84 12.90 -19.96
C ASP A 731 2.48 13.02 -18.55
N THR A 732 3.59 12.31 -18.33
CA THR A 732 4.29 12.26 -17.04
C THR A 732 5.64 12.96 -17.14
N TYR A 733 5.92 13.83 -16.17
CA TYR A 733 7.20 14.47 -15.94
C TYR A 733 7.99 13.67 -14.91
N VAL A 734 9.26 13.42 -15.20
CA VAL A 734 10.17 12.65 -14.36
C VAL A 734 11.35 13.52 -13.97
N VAL A 735 11.62 13.62 -12.68
CA VAL A 735 12.83 14.26 -12.13
C VAL A 735 13.74 13.15 -11.61
N ARG A 736 14.85 12.92 -12.30
CA ARG A 736 15.89 11.99 -11.87
C ARG A 736 16.99 12.76 -11.15
N CYS A 737 17.32 12.35 -9.95
CA CYS A 737 18.34 13.01 -9.15
C CYS A 737 19.10 12.04 -8.26
N ILE A 738 20.32 12.44 -7.88
CA ILE A 738 21.16 11.76 -6.92
C ILE A 738 21.14 12.60 -5.64
N MET A 739 20.83 11.96 -4.52
CA MET A 739 20.63 12.61 -3.23
C MET A 739 21.53 11.97 -2.17
N PRO A 740 22.26 12.75 -1.36
CA PRO A 740 22.96 12.21 -0.21
C PRO A 740 21.98 11.53 0.76
N LEU A 741 22.32 10.35 1.25
CA LEU A 741 21.45 9.58 2.16
C LEU A 741 21.13 10.38 3.44
N ALA A 742 22.08 11.17 3.94
CA ALA A 742 21.91 12.04 5.10
C ALA A 742 20.83 13.13 4.90
N GLU A 743 20.62 13.57 3.66
CA GLU A 743 19.72 14.69 3.31
C GLU A 743 18.31 14.21 2.92
N LEU A 744 18.06 12.89 2.93
CA LEU A 744 16.75 12.32 2.58
C LEU A 744 15.70 12.44 3.68
N GLN A 745 16.08 12.79 4.91
CA GLN A 745 15.13 12.88 6.02
C GLN A 745 14.04 13.93 5.72
N GLY A 746 12.78 13.49 5.71
CA GLY A 746 11.63 14.33 5.38
C GLY A 746 11.48 14.70 3.90
N PHE A 747 12.30 14.14 2.99
CA PHE A 747 12.21 14.41 1.55
C PHE A 747 10.85 14.00 0.99
N SER A 748 10.42 12.76 1.24
CA SER A 748 9.14 12.23 0.75
C SER A 748 7.94 13.04 1.26
N LYS A 749 7.97 13.48 2.51
CA LYS A 749 6.97 14.38 3.10
C LYS A 749 6.90 15.71 2.37
N ASN A 750 8.03 16.37 2.14
CA ASN A 750 8.07 17.66 1.46
C ASN A 750 7.61 17.55 0.00
N ILE A 751 8.06 16.52 -0.72
CA ILE A 751 7.61 16.26 -2.10
C ILE A 751 6.10 16.03 -2.15
N ARG A 752 5.53 15.26 -1.22
CA ARG A 752 4.07 15.07 -1.16
C ARG A 752 3.33 16.39 -0.86
N ILE A 753 3.86 17.24 0.01
CA ILE A 753 3.25 18.55 0.30
C ILE A 753 3.25 19.44 -0.96
N ILE A 754 4.40 19.60 -1.62
CA ILE A 754 4.51 20.51 -2.79
C ILE A 754 3.73 20.01 -4.00
N THR A 755 3.56 18.70 -4.14
CA THR A 755 2.82 18.06 -5.24
C THR A 755 1.37 17.75 -4.87
N SER A 756 0.93 18.13 -3.66
CA SER A 756 -0.37 17.75 -3.10
C SER A 756 -0.63 16.24 -3.11
N GLY A 757 0.42 15.42 -3.04
CA GLY A 757 0.34 13.96 -3.07
C GLY A 757 0.20 13.35 -4.48
N HIS A 758 0.43 14.15 -5.53
CA HIS A 758 0.37 13.69 -6.93
C HIS A 758 1.73 13.26 -7.50
N ALA A 759 2.74 13.11 -6.65
CA ALA A 759 4.02 12.59 -7.07
C ALA A 759 4.32 11.24 -6.44
N ASP A 760 4.79 10.34 -7.28
CA ASP A 760 5.34 9.04 -6.90
C ASP A 760 6.86 9.17 -6.80
N ILE A 761 7.45 8.51 -5.82
CA ILE A 761 8.88 8.62 -5.50
C ILE A 761 9.45 7.21 -5.45
N HIS A 762 10.52 6.99 -6.21
CA HIS A 762 11.31 5.76 -6.17
C HIS A 762 12.71 6.10 -5.69
N LEU A 763 13.25 5.26 -4.79
CA LEU A 763 14.57 5.44 -4.20
C LEU A 763 15.38 4.15 -4.35
N GLU A 764 16.53 4.24 -4.99
CA GLU A 764 17.48 3.14 -5.15
C GLU A 764 18.86 3.53 -4.59
N VAL A 765 19.67 2.55 -4.18
CA VAL A 765 21.02 2.80 -3.69
C VAL A 765 21.93 3.15 -4.88
N GLY A 766 22.54 4.33 -4.86
CA GLY A 766 23.37 4.85 -5.95
C GLY A 766 24.88 4.65 -5.78
N GLY A 767 25.34 4.20 -4.61
CA GLY A 767 26.77 4.03 -4.29
C GLY A 767 27.30 5.12 -3.36
N TYR A 768 28.50 5.63 -3.65
CA TYR A 768 29.19 6.65 -2.86
C TYR A 768 29.64 7.81 -3.74
N GLN A 769 29.70 9.02 -3.18
CA GLN A 769 30.21 10.22 -3.85
C GLN A 769 31.13 11.02 -2.93
N ASP A 770 31.97 11.86 -3.52
CA ASP A 770 32.85 12.79 -2.80
C ASP A 770 32.03 13.81 -2.00
N ILE A 771 32.47 14.07 -0.76
CA ILE A 771 31.84 15.09 0.09
C ILE A 771 32.47 16.47 -0.12
N SER A 772 31.69 17.53 0.06
CA SER A 772 32.24 18.90 0.10
C SER A 772 33.16 19.12 1.31
N GLU A 773 34.23 19.91 1.15
CA GLU A 773 35.20 20.20 2.22
C GLU A 773 34.57 20.75 3.53
N GLU A 774 33.53 21.58 3.42
CA GLU A 774 32.85 22.15 4.59
C GLU A 774 32.19 21.05 5.43
N LYS A 775 31.44 20.15 4.77
CA LYS A 775 30.74 19.03 5.42
C LYS A 775 31.73 17.98 5.95
N GLN A 776 32.86 17.79 5.28
CA GLN A 776 33.95 16.93 5.78
C GLN A 776 34.45 17.41 7.15
N LYS A 777 34.68 18.72 7.31
CA LYS A 777 35.11 19.32 8.57
C LYS A 777 34.07 19.17 9.68
N GLU A 778 32.79 19.33 9.33
CA GLU A 778 31.67 19.13 10.27
C GLU A 778 31.64 17.71 10.82
N ILE A 779 31.70 16.70 9.94
CA ILE A 779 31.69 15.28 10.32
C ILE A 779 32.92 14.93 11.16
N ALA A 780 34.11 15.35 10.74
CA ALA A 780 35.35 15.08 11.47
C ALA A 780 35.35 15.68 12.88
N ASN A 781 34.70 16.83 13.08
CA ASN A 781 34.55 17.43 14.41
C ASN A 781 33.53 16.69 15.27
N PHE A 782 32.45 16.17 14.67
CA PHE A 782 31.40 15.43 15.38
C PHE A 782 31.94 14.11 15.95
N THR A 783 32.66 13.32 15.16
CA THR A 783 33.26 12.05 15.61
C THR A 783 34.35 12.24 16.68
N ARG A 784 35.14 13.32 16.60
CA ARG A 784 36.16 13.66 17.61
C ARG A 784 35.58 14.11 18.96
N ASN A 785 34.39 14.71 18.97
CA ASN A 785 33.74 15.17 20.19
C ASN A 785 32.85 14.11 20.85
N GLY A 786 32.26 13.19 20.09
CA GLY A 786 31.45 12.08 20.63
C GLY A 786 32.24 10.94 21.28
N SER A 787 33.57 10.96 21.17
CA SER A 787 34.50 10.02 21.83
C SER A 787 35.08 10.55 23.16
N ARG A 788 34.61 11.71 23.63
CA ARG A 788 34.77 12.23 25.00
C ARG A 788 33.43 12.22 25.72
#